data_AF-A0A925H357-F1
#
_entry.id   AF-A0A925H357-F1
#
_cell.length_a   1.000
_cell.length_b   1.000
_cell.length_c   1.000
_cell.angle_alpha   90.00
_cell.angle_beta   90.00
_cell.angle_gamma   90.00
#
_symmetry.space_group_name_H-M   'P 1'
#
loop_
_entity.id
_entity.type
_entity.pdbx_description
1 polymer ?
#
loop_
_entity_poly.entity_id
_entity_poly.type
_entity_poly.pdbx_seq_one_letter_code
_entity_poly.pdbx_strand_id
1 'polypeptide(L)'
;MSALASAPPDDLQKLVSTHNLPLVGLPAIDTKSKFFSYTVSSQGVLADVKYGGLKKDLSIAFENSAVFSSVFPADKPDKYILVDPLKRPTELATGYIHWGIFRDYYNLKKQLTIAGATPALAPTMFEKKGLVPDTAGASATDLFSTGQLGPHAMAANTTVNQPKQPYGAFPVSQTKGGNPSSYVFNPISPILSSLQQNAWVSPGDTPGKLKTNVQLFTSHYNPYNVNLMMDGNNSAASVGPRVHNYPQVLFTVSGTTTINRTPGLAAELQAHAGDKVKLEPGRSHVMGFKSNVEAGLEKDGSTYTNNVASIATQSVFKNHAASVTGPVTLTFEFVQTGPVIMHGMDENPGGKEVTQVFFSPFSWDSILAFPGVTGPRPGKRFTVSASQLGLNTRVSLGYQLRTTKESGSGAIRPLVDANVRALWSNPRWDSPLNLPLLAAYSAEGSGEVTQAIPQMQPTTGGQGFSYWGNSHDATGSDRVVLFDVPRRDLVSIGQLQHANAGRFSYEPTYIAGNSYANIRIPLDSWKASITDTFSSTRSLPWAISGNFNLYDASYLINETLFDSYTFTTIPQTNDDFAPGGLQGNAATYSGLLAGTLQLPNPRYLPYKPAGSNFTESKLKELGNADAGSFFHNAGHILVDGSFNVNSTSVDAWEAFLSGTHKLKVHKINDSGTLDGFHAPTRVRFPRAASHLSDGMSTTSIDDSYWTGFRELEQTEVRQIATEVVNQVRQRGPFLNLGDFVNRKLQSTDLGKSGALQAALDLTVNKGLDASYELPAGHATFDNIPVDSTQGSGFPGQLLQGDVLQTLAPYMSVRSDTFTIRAYGEARDSSNRPTARVWCEAVVQRLPDPMPSTSGSGSATQELAKPTSTFGRRFNILSFRWLHPQEI
;
A
#
# COMPACT_ATOMS: atom_id res chain seq x y z
N MET A 1 -19.18 -34.74 -11.51
CA MET A 1 -18.97 -33.42 -12.14
C MET A 1 -20.28 -32.71 -12.49
N SER A 2 -21.32 -33.37 -13.02
CA SER A 2 -22.60 -32.69 -13.36
C SER A 2 -23.36 -32.16 -12.14
N ALA A 3 -23.30 -32.83 -10.98
CA ALA A 3 -24.04 -32.41 -9.77
C ALA A 3 -23.44 -31.17 -9.06
N LEU A 4 -22.15 -30.86 -9.26
CA LEU A 4 -21.48 -29.67 -8.69
C LEU A 4 -21.49 -28.47 -9.66
N ALA A 5 -21.77 -28.70 -10.94
CA ALA A 5 -21.84 -27.64 -11.94
C ALA A 5 -23.21 -26.94 -11.99
N SER A 6 -24.25 -27.55 -11.42
CA SER A 6 -25.63 -27.03 -11.40
C SER A 6 -26.08 -26.51 -10.05
N ALA A 7 -25.27 -26.63 -9.00
CA ALA A 7 -25.62 -26.10 -7.68
C ALA A 7 -25.38 -24.57 -7.66
N PRO A 8 -26.36 -23.77 -7.22
CA PRO A 8 -26.13 -22.36 -6.88
C PRO A 8 -24.93 -22.24 -5.93
N PRO A 9 -24.12 -21.17 -6.00
CA PRO A 9 -22.99 -20.95 -5.09
C PRO A 9 -23.38 -21.03 -3.59
N ASP A 10 -24.64 -20.74 -3.29
CA ASP A 10 -25.23 -20.75 -1.96
C ASP A 10 -25.50 -22.18 -1.42
N ASP A 11 -25.42 -23.21 -2.28
CA ASP A 11 -25.67 -24.63 -1.97
C ASP A 11 -24.41 -25.47 -1.76
N LEU A 12 -23.23 -24.85 -1.61
CA LEU A 12 -22.01 -25.55 -1.19
C LEU A 12 -22.12 -25.95 0.29
N GLN A 13 -22.92 -26.99 0.55
CA GLN A 13 -23.14 -27.54 1.88
C GLN A 13 -21.81 -28.01 2.51
N LYS A 14 -21.69 -27.74 3.81
CA LYS A 14 -20.63 -28.27 4.67
C LYS A 14 -20.57 -29.79 4.51
N LEU A 15 -19.40 -30.31 4.13
CA LEU A 15 -19.13 -31.74 4.07
C LEU A 15 -19.35 -32.34 5.46
N VAL A 16 -20.24 -33.33 5.57
CA VAL A 16 -20.55 -33.99 6.86
C VAL A 16 -19.65 -35.21 7.11
N SER A 17 -18.93 -35.68 6.08
CA SER A 17 -18.04 -36.85 6.14
C SER A 17 -16.97 -36.82 5.05
N THR A 18 -15.77 -37.33 5.36
CA THR A 18 -14.67 -37.50 4.39
C THR A 18 -14.96 -38.52 3.29
N HIS A 19 -15.96 -39.38 3.51
CA HIS A 19 -16.43 -40.37 2.52
C HIS A 19 -17.10 -39.72 1.30
N ASN A 20 -17.54 -38.47 1.44
CA ASN A 20 -18.24 -37.72 0.39
C ASN A 20 -17.39 -36.58 -0.19
N LEU A 21 -16.06 -36.55 0.02
CA LEU A 21 -15.18 -35.55 -0.57
C LEU A 21 -14.80 -35.94 -2.02
N PRO A 22 -15.36 -35.34 -3.07
CA PRO A 22 -14.64 -35.21 -4.33
C PRO A 22 -13.57 -34.12 -4.12
N LEU A 23 -12.37 -34.51 -3.73
CA LEU A 23 -11.21 -33.60 -3.87
C LEU A 23 -10.97 -33.42 -5.37
N VAL A 24 -10.66 -32.20 -5.80
CA VAL A 24 -10.39 -31.88 -7.21
C VAL A 24 -9.34 -32.86 -7.75
N GLY A 25 -9.74 -33.76 -8.67
CA GLY A 25 -8.84 -34.69 -9.33
C GLY A 25 -8.56 -36.03 -8.63
N LEU A 26 -9.19 -36.37 -7.50
CA LEU A 26 -8.97 -37.66 -6.80
C LEU A 26 -10.24 -38.52 -6.67
N PRO A 27 -10.17 -39.85 -6.88
CA PRO A 27 -11.24 -40.78 -6.54
C PRO A 27 -11.56 -40.80 -5.04
N ALA A 28 -12.80 -41.11 -4.67
CA ALA A 28 -13.26 -41.18 -3.26
C ALA A 28 -12.51 -42.23 -2.39
N ILE A 29 -11.77 -43.16 -3.00
CA ILE A 29 -10.95 -44.13 -2.24
C ILE A 29 -9.67 -43.49 -1.69
N ASP A 30 -9.14 -42.47 -2.36
CA ASP A 30 -7.92 -41.78 -1.94
C ASP A 30 -8.19 -40.80 -0.79
N THR A 31 -9.43 -40.32 -0.62
CA THR A 31 -9.78 -39.40 0.47
C THR A 31 -9.74 -40.04 1.85
N LYS A 32 -9.92 -41.37 1.96
CA LYS A 32 -9.69 -42.13 3.20
C LYS A 32 -8.23 -42.06 3.66
N SER A 33 -7.28 -42.14 2.73
CA SER A 33 -5.85 -42.00 3.05
C SER A 33 -5.50 -40.60 3.59
N LYS A 34 -6.34 -39.61 3.27
CA LYS A 34 -6.19 -38.21 3.67
C LYS A 34 -6.98 -37.87 4.93
N PHE A 35 -7.55 -38.85 5.63
CA PHE A 35 -8.33 -38.65 6.87
C PHE A 35 -7.61 -37.78 7.91
N PHE A 36 -6.31 -37.97 8.09
CA PHE A 36 -5.52 -37.19 9.05
C PHE A 36 -5.13 -35.78 8.55
N SER A 37 -5.40 -35.47 7.28
CA SER A 37 -5.08 -34.16 6.70
C SER A 37 -6.24 -33.16 6.79
N TYR A 38 -7.48 -33.63 7.00
CA TYR A 38 -8.67 -32.78 6.96
C TYR A 38 -9.61 -33.07 8.13
N THR A 39 -10.27 -32.03 8.61
CA THR A 39 -11.46 -32.15 9.46
C THR A 39 -12.66 -31.62 8.70
N VAL A 40 -13.77 -32.34 8.79
CA VAL A 40 -15.05 -31.98 8.13
C VAL A 40 -15.92 -31.06 8.99
N SER A 41 -15.58 -30.94 10.27
CA SER A 41 -16.24 -30.03 11.20
C SER A 41 -15.22 -29.49 12.18
N SER A 42 -14.77 -28.25 11.96
CA SER A 42 -14.01 -27.48 12.94
C SER A 42 -14.52 -26.07 13.03
N GLN A 43 -14.55 -25.56 14.25
CA GLN A 43 -14.79 -24.15 14.51
C GLN A 43 -13.63 -23.59 15.32
N GLY A 44 -13.09 -22.48 14.86
CA GLY A 44 -12.01 -21.71 15.48
C GLY A 44 -12.54 -20.57 16.35
N VAL A 45 -11.71 -20.13 17.28
CA VAL A 45 -11.93 -18.92 18.08
C VAL A 45 -11.01 -17.81 17.57
N LEU A 46 -11.54 -16.59 17.41
CA LEU A 46 -10.75 -15.39 17.09
C LEU A 46 -9.94 -14.91 18.31
N ALA A 47 -8.95 -15.71 18.70
CA ALA A 47 -8.10 -15.43 19.86
C ALA A 47 -6.85 -14.63 19.51
N ASP A 48 -6.47 -13.73 20.42
CA ASP A 48 -5.15 -13.12 20.42
C ASP A 48 -4.18 -14.09 21.09
N VAL A 49 -3.35 -14.74 20.28
CA VAL A 49 -2.38 -15.75 20.75
C VAL A 49 -1.11 -15.14 21.32
N LYS A 50 -0.85 -13.85 21.04
CA LYS A 50 0.37 -13.14 21.43
C LYS A 50 0.25 -12.51 22.80
N TYR A 51 -0.84 -11.78 23.05
CA TYR A 51 -1.10 -11.10 24.33
C TYR A 51 -2.17 -11.79 25.18
N GLY A 52 -2.80 -12.84 24.65
CA GLY A 52 -3.92 -13.53 25.28
C GLY A 52 -5.24 -12.77 25.16
N GLY A 53 -6.36 -13.48 25.31
CA GLY A 53 -7.69 -12.91 25.16
C GLY A 53 -8.28 -13.14 23.76
N LEU A 54 -9.06 -12.18 23.28
CA LEU A 54 -9.66 -12.18 21.94
C LEU A 54 -8.98 -11.16 21.04
N LYS A 55 -9.08 -11.38 19.72
CA LYS A 55 -8.78 -10.36 18.72
C LYS A 55 -9.70 -9.15 18.90
N LYS A 56 -9.18 -7.97 18.63
CA LYS A 56 -9.89 -6.69 18.68
C LYS A 56 -10.53 -6.39 17.33
N ASP A 57 -11.78 -5.93 17.33
CA ASP A 57 -12.59 -5.74 16.13
C ASP A 57 -12.41 -4.35 15.52
N LEU A 58 -11.64 -4.26 14.44
CA LEU A 58 -11.42 -3.01 13.72
C LEU A 58 -12.67 -2.51 12.99
N SER A 59 -13.66 -3.36 12.69
CA SER A 59 -14.87 -2.93 11.98
C SER A 59 -15.60 -1.85 12.77
N ILE A 60 -15.88 -2.08 14.06
CA ILE A 60 -16.50 -1.06 14.91
C ILE A 60 -15.60 0.15 15.14
N ALA A 61 -14.30 -0.04 15.34
CA ALA A 61 -13.39 1.08 15.57
C ALA A 61 -13.28 1.97 14.34
N PHE A 62 -13.31 1.44 13.12
CA PHE A 62 -13.19 2.26 11.92
C PHE A 62 -14.52 2.88 11.49
N GLU A 63 -15.64 2.21 11.77
CA GLU A 63 -16.99 2.72 11.52
C GLU A 63 -17.44 3.81 12.51
N ASN A 64 -17.05 3.70 13.79
CA ASN A 64 -17.51 4.58 14.85
C ASN A 64 -16.39 5.48 15.39
N SER A 65 -16.48 6.78 15.15
CA SER A 65 -15.48 7.78 15.56
C SER A 65 -15.27 7.85 17.08
N ALA A 66 -16.32 7.63 17.88
CA ALA A 66 -16.23 7.64 19.34
C ALA A 66 -15.45 6.41 19.84
N VAL A 67 -15.72 5.23 19.26
CA VAL A 67 -14.94 4.02 19.56
C VAL A 67 -13.50 4.21 19.14
N PHE A 68 -13.24 4.67 17.91
CA PHE A 68 -11.90 4.97 17.43
C PHE A 68 -11.12 5.86 18.40
N SER A 69 -11.72 6.99 18.79
CA SER A 69 -11.07 7.98 19.66
C SER A 69 -10.83 7.44 21.07
N SER A 70 -11.66 6.50 21.54
CA SER A 70 -11.48 5.86 22.83
C SER A 70 -10.34 4.85 22.84
N VAL A 71 -10.21 4.04 21.77
CA VAL A 71 -9.21 2.95 21.73
C VAL A 71 -7.88 3.38 21.10
N PHE A 72 -7.89 4.45 20.30
CA PHE A 72 -6.72 5.08 19.68
C PHE A 72 -6.68 6.59 19.97
N PRO A 73 -6.58 7.00 21.25
CA PRO A 73 -6.70 8.40 21.63
C PRO A 73 -5.58 9.27 21.07
N ALA A 74 -5.95 10.42 20.51
CA ALA A 74 -5.07 11.32 19.77
C ALA A 74 -3.90 11.90 20.60
N ASP A 75 -3.99 11.89 21.93
CA ASP A 75 -2.97 12.41 22.84
C ASP A 75 -2.10 11.33 23.48
N LYS A 76 -2.31 10.04 23.15
CA LYS A 76 -1.53 8.92 23.71
C LYS A 76 -0.69 8.20 22.65
N PRO A 77 0.35 7.46 23.06
CA PRO A 77 1.12 6.61 22.14
C PRO A 77 0.30 5.56 21.40
N ASP A 78 -0.83 5.12 21.98
CA ASP A 78 -1.70 4.06 21.44
C ASP A 78 -2.32 4.39 20.07
N LYS A 79 -2.29 5.66 19.66
CA LYS A 79 -2.66 6.07 18.30
C LYS A 79 -1.69 5.57 17.22
N TYR A 80 -0.49 5.12 17.60
CA TYR A 80 0.51 4.59 16.68
C TYR A 80 0.55 3.05 16.69
N ILE A 81 0.67 2.47 15.50
CA ILE A 81 1.14 1.11 15.27
C ILE A 81 2.65 1.15 15.36
N LEU A 82 3.12 0.85 16.56
CA LEU A 82 4.49 0.52 16.98
C LEU A 82 4.57 0.89 18.43
N VAL A 83 4.65 -0.10 19.32
CA VAL A 83 5.82 -0.37 20.17
C VAL A 83 5.42 -1.59 21.01
N ASP A 84 6.30 -2.57 21.07
CA ASP A 84 6.46 -3.39 22.27
C ASP A 84 6.18 -2.54 23.53
N PRO A 85 5.13 -2.82 24.32
CA PRO A 85 4.79 -2.05 25.51
C PRO A 85 5.95 -1.87 26.50
N LEU A 86 6.89 -2.82 26.52
CA LEU A 86 8.04 -2.83 27.42
C LEU A 86 9.17 -1.90 26.96
N LYS A 87 9.18 -1.47 25.68
CA LYS A 87 10.21 -0.59 25.09
C LYS A 87 9.69 0.80 24.71
N ARG A 88 8.39 1.08 24.98
CA ARG A 88 7.72 2.38 24.79
C ARG A 88 8.48 3.58 25.37
N PRO A 89 8.99 3.54 26.62
CA PRO A 89 9.55 4.73 27.25
C PRO A 89 10.93 5.13 26.72
N THR A 90 11.68 4.18 26.15
CA THR A 90 13.10 4.36 25.79
C THR A 90 13.32 4.54 24.29
N GLU A 91 12.43 4.04 23.42
CA GLU A 91 12.70 4.00 21.97
C GLU A 91 11.78 4.87 21.13
N LEU A 92 10.58 5.22 21.61
CA LEU A 92 9.54 5.86 20.78
C LEU A 92 8.65 6.80 21.61
N ALA A 93 9.22 7.91 22.09
CA ALA A 93 8.42 9.03 22.63
C ALA A 93 7.36 9.54 21.62
N THR A 94 7.45 9.10 20.36
CA THR A 94 6.73 9.62 19.21
C THR A 94 6.59 8.54 18.11
N GLY A 95 5.53 7.73 18.12
CA GLY A 95 5.39 6.53 17.27
C GLY A 95 5.43 6.77 15.73
N TYR A 96 5.44 5.70 14.92
CA TYR A 96 5.83 5.77 13.50
C TYR A 96 4.66 5.69 12.49
N ILE A 97 3.71 4.76 12.62
CA ILE A 97 2.53 4.66 11.73
C ILE A 97 1.25 4.90 12.53
N HIS A 98 0.29 5.69 12.05
CA HIS A 98 -0.95 6.01 12.78
C HIS A 98 -2.11 5.09 12.41
N TRP A 99 -2.91 4.66 13.38
CA TRP A 99 -4.15 3.87 13.15
C TRP A 99 -5.14 4.57 12.22
N GLY A 100 -5.12 5.90 12.24
CA GLY A 100 -5.97 6.72 11.43
C GLY A 100 -5.77 6.55 9.92
N ILE A 101 -4.57 6.18 9.47
CA ILE A 101 -4.33 5.89 8.05
C ILE A 101 -5.17 4.69 7.59
N PHE A 102 -5.25 3.66 8.42
CA PHE A 102 -6.02 2.45 8.12
C PHE A 102 -7.53 2.70 8.21
N ARG A 103 -7.98 3.49 9.20
CA ARG A 103 -9.37 3.94 9.29
C ARG A 103 -9.79 4.74 8.06
N ASP A 104 -8.94 5.67 7.64
CA ASP A 104 -9.22 6.56 6.53
C ASP A 104 -9.29 5.78 5.21
N TYR A 105 -8.36 4.84 4.98
CA TYR A 105 -8.45 3.89 3.88
C TYR A 105 -9.75 3.07 3.90
N TYR A 106 -10.11 2.50 5.04
CA TYR A 106 -11.34 1.72 5.21
C TYR A 106 -12.61 2.54 4.90
N ASN A 107 -12.64 3.82 5.30
CA ASN A 107 -13.78 4.71 5.09
C ASN A 107 -13.85 5.32 3.68
N LEU A 108 -12.87 5.09 2.79
CA LEU A 108 -12.95 5.52 1.38
C LEU A 108 -14.23 5.01 0.68
N LYS A 109 -14.72 3.82 1.05
CA LYS A 109 -15.96 3.25 0.54
C LYS A 109 -17.18 4.17 0.72
N LYS A 110 -17.21 5.00 1.76
CA LYS A 110 -18.32 5.92 2.08
C LYS A 110 -18.35 7.16 1.18
N GLN A 111 -17.29 7.36 0.39
CA GLN A 111 -17.14 8.49 -0.55
C GLN A 111 -17.37 8.07 -2.00
N LEU A 112 -17.62 6.79 -2.24
CA LEU A 112 -17.94 6.28 -3.56
C LEU A 112 -19.42 6.55 -3.89
N THR A 113 -19.78 6.58 -5.17
CA THR A 113 -21.18 6.78 -5.64
C THR A 113 -21.69 5.56 -6.42
N ILE A 114 -22.99 5.26 -6.29
CA ILE A 114 -23.69 4.25 -7.12
C ILE A 114 -24.30 5.00 -8.31
N ALA A 115 -24.06 4.54 -9.54
CA ALA A 115 -24.70 5.10 -10.72
C ALA A 115 -25.81 4.17 -11.22
N GLY A 116 -27.02 4.70 -11.35
CA GLY A 116 -28.17 4.01 -11.94
C GLY A 116 -28.92 3.06 -10.99
N ALA A 117 -29.86 2.28 -11.55
CA ALA A 117 -30.74 1.36 -10.82
C ALA A 117 -30.13 -0.03 -10.56
N THR A 118 -28.99 -0.34 -11.18
CA THR A 118 -28.28 -1.60 -10.98
C THR A 118 -27.28 -1.44 -9.84
N PRO A 119 -27.13 -2.43 -8.92
CA PRO A 119 -26.10 -2.45 -7.88
C PRO A 119 -24.67 -2.55 -8.41
N ALA A 120 -24.23 -1.52 -9.12
CA ALA A 120 -22.91 -1.41 -9.67
C ALA A 120 -22.29 -0.11 -9.16
N LEU A 121 -21.12 -0.26 -8.56
CA LEU A 121 -20.27 0.84 -8.16
C LEU A 121 -19.86 1.59 -9.42
N ALA A 122 -20.22 2.87 -9.48
CA ALA A 122 -19.83 3.71 -10.58
C ALA A 122 -18.32 3.94 -10.51
N PRO A 123 -17.68 4.33 -11.63
CA PRO A 123 -16.42 5.03 -11.54
C PRO A 123 -16.60 6.27 -10.66
N THR A 124 -16.11 6.21 -9.43
CA THR A 124 -16.10 7.38 -8.54
C THR A 124 -14.99 8.30 -8.99
N MET A 125 -15.33 9.58 -9.09
CA MET A 125 -14.37 10.66 -9.31
C MET A 125 -13.98 11.21 -7.95
N PHE A 126 -12.69 11.19 -7.62
CA PHE A 126 -12.19 11.91 -6.47
C PHE A 126 -11.79 13.33 -6.90
N GLU A 127 -12.50 14.33 -6.37
CA GLU A 127 -12.36 15.74 -6.75
C GLU A 127 -11.33 16.49 -5.89
N LYS A 128 -10.99 17.69 -6.36
CA LYS A 128 -9.99 18.61 -5.79
C LYS A 128 -10.19 18.98 -4.32
N LYS A 129 -11.41 19.02 -3.77
CA LYS A 129 -11.67 19.51 -2.39
C LYS A 129 -11.17 18.58 -1.26
N GLY A 130 -10.56 17.45 -1.61
CA GLY A 130 -10.15 16.43 -0.65
C GLY A 130 -11.34 15.77 0.03
N LEU A 131 -11.05 14.85 0.95
CA LEU A 131 -12.07 14.10 1.69
C LEU A 131 -12.47 14.74 3.03
N VAL A 132 -12.24 16.06 3.20
CA VAL A 132 -12.41 16.72 4.50
C VAL A 132 -13.79 17.36 4.60
N PRO A 133 -14.54 17.16 5.70
CA PRO A 133 -15.73 17.95 5.96
C PRO A 133 -15.38 19.45 5.99
N ASP A 134 -16.20 20.25 5.32
CA ASP A 134 -16.08 21.71 5.28
C ASP A 134 -16.29 22.27 6.70
N THR A 135 -15.26 22.88 7.28
CA THR A 135 -15.24 23.18 8.71
C THR A 135 -15.81 24.56 9.01
N ALA A 136 -17.06 24.57 9.47
CA ALA A 136 -17.54 25.44 10.53
C ALA A 136 -18.49 24.64 11.44
N GLY A 137 -17.92 23.91 12.42
CA GLY A 137 -18.68 23.09 13.38
C GLY A 137 -18.61 21.58 13.13
N ALA A 138 -17.41 21.01 13.13
CA ALA A 138 -17.22 19.55 13.03
C ALA A 138 -18.00 18.84 14.14
N SER A 139 -18.97 18.01 13.74
CA SER A 139 -19.83 17.21 14.62
C SER A 139 -19.28 15.78 14.75
N ALA A 140 -19.91 14.93 15.56
CA ALA A 140 -19.53 13.53 15.82
C ALA A 140 -19.47 12.59 14.57
N THR A 141 -19.62 13.11 13.36
CA THR A 141 -19.71 12.42 12.07
C THR A 141 -18.43 12.48 11.22
N ASP A 142 -17.28 12.89 11.77
CA ASP A 142 -16.02 12.97 11.01
C ASP A 142 -15.58 11.58 10.48
N LEU A 143 -15.76 11.37 9.18
CA LEU A 143 -15.49 10.11 8.47
C LEU A 143 -14.00 9.74 8.46
N PHE A 144 -13.13 10.74 8.52
CA PHE A 144 -11.68 10.61 8.50
C PHE A 144 -11.08 11.11 9.81
N SER A 145 -10.04 10.44 10.28
CA SER A 145 -9.43 10.63 11.59
C SER A 145 -8.34 11.72 11.61
N THR A 146 -8.09 12.40 10.48
CA THR A 146 -6.97 13.34 10.30
C THR A 146 -5.63 12.73 10.75
N GLY A 147 -5.51 11.40 10.64
CA GLY A 147 -4.78 10.59 11.60
C GLY A 147 -3.31 10.96 11.70
N GLN A 148 -2.73 11.18 12.90
CA GLN A 148 -1.48 11.90 13.22
C GLN A 148 -0.12 11.23 12.88
N LEU A 149 0.83 11.89 12.19
CA LEU A 149 2.13 11.31 11.84
C LEU A 149 3.04 11.66 13.01
N GLY A 150 3.67 10.66 13.60
CA GLY A 150 4.55 10.92 14.71
C GLY A 150 5.84 11.61 14.28
N PRO A 151 6.41 12.44 15.16
CA PRO A 151 7.47 13.35 14.82
C PRO A 151 8.79 12.63 14.55
N HIS A 152 9.23 12.76 13.31
CA HIS A 152 10.54 13.37 13.13
C HIS A 152 10.25 14.87 13.06
N ALA A 153 10.48 15.58 14.18
CA ALA A 153 10.45 17.03 14.18
C ALA A 153 11.63 17.52 13.34
N MET A 154 11.39 17.74 12.04
CA MET A 154 12.38 18.29 11.11
C MET A 154 12.62 19.81 11.30
N ALA A 155 12.19 20.38 12.43
CA ALA A 155 12.53 21.73 12.86
C ALA A 155 12.41 21.82 14.38
N ALA A 156 13.53 22.10 15.07
CA ALA A 156 13.57 22.35 16.51
C ALA A 156 13.04 23.74 16.91
N ASN A 157 12.14 24.35 16.11
CA ASN A 157 11.63 25.68 16.43
C ASN A 157 10.31 25.59 17.21
N THR A 158 10.41 25.73 18.52
CA THR A 158 9.34 25.74 19.52
C THR A 158 8.38 26.93 19.43
N THR A 159 8.52 27.81 18.45
CA THR A 159 7.64 29.00 18.27
C THR A 159 6.72 28.96 17.04
N VAL A 160 6.80 27.93 16.19
CA VAL A 160 5.82 27.75 15.11
C VAL A 160 4.75 26.80 15.63
N ASN A 161 3.49 27.25 15.70
CA ASN A 161 2.32 26.37 15.84
C ASN A 161 2.31 25.38 14.68
N GLN A 162 3.04 24.26 14.81
CA GLN A 162 3.10 23.19 13.83
C GLN A 162 1.78 22.42 13.94
N PRO A 163 0.86 22.52 12.95
CA PRO A 163 -0.41 21.83 13.05
C PRO A 163 -0.17 20.31 13.10
N LYS A 164 -0.87 19.69 14.05
CA LYS A 164 -0.82 18.27 14.37
C LYS A 164 -1.45 17.40 13.26
N GLN A 165 -0.90 17.24 12.05
CA GLN A 165 -1.68 16.51 11.01
C GLN A 165 -0.90 15.69 9.98
N PRO A 166 -1.49 14.54 9.65
CA PRO A 166 -1.53 13.85 8.38
C PRO A 166 -2.91 13.93 7.81
N TYR A 167 -2.91 13.85 6.50
CA TYR A 167 -4.04 14.26 5.71
C TYR A 167 -4.48 15.70 6.06
N GLY A 168 -3.51 16.58 6.33
CA GLY A 168 -3.75 17.91 6.84
C GLY A 168 -2.93 19.01 6.20
N ALA A 169 -3.46 20.23 6.33
CA ALA A 169 -2.94 21.48 5.81
C ALA A 169 -1.42 21.58 6.01
N PHE A 170 -0.65 21.53 4.93
CA PHE A 170 0.74 22.00 4.95
C PHE A 170 0.70 23.53 4.78
N PRO A 171 0.93 24.35 5.81
CA PRO A 171 1.10 25.77 5.60
C PRO A 171 2.47 26.00 4.95
N VAL A 172 2.49 26.30 3.66
CA VAL A 172 3.69 26.90 3.06
C VAL A 172 3.70 28.33 3.56
N SER A 173 4.54 28.62 4.57
CA SER A 173 4.81 30.00 4.99
C SER A 173 5.48 30.74 3.83
N GLN A 174 4.68 31.30 2.93
CA GLN A 174 5.18 32.35 2.06
C GLN A 174 5.31 33.61 2.91
N THR A 175 6.55 33.87 3.33
CA THR A 175 6.97 35.19 3.78
C THR A 175 6.87 36.16 2.61
N LYS A 176 5.67 36.68 2.35
CA LYS A 176 5.34 37.95 1.68
C LYS A 176 3.82 38.13 1.60
N GLY A 177 3.20 38.54 2.71
CA GLY A 177 1.90 39.25 2.72
C GLY A 177 0.64 38.57 2.15
N GLY A 178 0.69 37.31 1.69
CA GLY A 178 -0.47 36.56 1.19
C GLY A 178 -1.04 35.58 2.21
N ASN A 179 -2.33 35.27 2.08
CA ASN A 179 -3.00 34.22 2.88
C ASN A 179 -2.24 32.88 2.77
N PRO A 180 -2.09 32.10 3.85
CA PRO A 180 -1.46 30.79 3.79
C PRO A 180 -2.34 29.80 2.99
N SER A 181 -1.87 29.33 1.84
CA SER A 181 -2.47 28.17 1.16
C SER A 181 -2.36 26.93 2.06
N SER A 182 -3.46 26.19 2.20
CA SER A 182 -3.57 25.00 3.06
C SER A 182 -3.72 23.74 2.19
N TYR A 183 -2.67 22.92 2.07
CA TYR A 183 -2.67 21.70 1.25
C TYR A 183 -3.10 20.46 2.03
N VAL A 184 -4.01 19.63 1.48
CA VAL A 184 -4.48 18.42 2.16
C VAL A 184 -3.92 17.19 1.48
N PHE A 185 -3.13 16.40 2.21
CA PHE A 185 -2.79 15.06 1.76
C PHE A 185 -4.05 14.19 1.73
N ASN A 186 -4.22 13.36 0.70
CA ASN A 186 -5.37 12.47 0.53
C ASN A 186 -4.88 11.01 0.60
N PRO A 187 -5.64 10.07 1.21
CA PRO A 187 -5.36 8.62 1.12
C PRO A 187 -5.16 8.09 -0.31
N ILE A 188 -5.67 8.81 -1.31
CA ILE A 188 -5.47 8.55 -2.74
C ILE A 188 -5.04 9.82 -3.48
N SER A 189 -4.04 9.70 -4.34
CA SER A 189 -3.49 10.80 -5.13
C SER A 189 -2.79 10.25 -6.38
N PRO A 190 -2.72 11.04 -7.47
CA PRO A 190 -1.88 10.67 -8.61
C PRO A 190 -0.39 10.64 -8.20
N ILE A 191 0.38 9.79 -8.87
CA ILE A 191 1.82 9.64 -8.68
C ILE A 191 2.54 10.32 -9.85
N LEU A 192 3.56 11.12 -9.58
CA LEU A 192 4.49 11.56 -10.63
C LEU A 192 5.19 10.36 -11.26
N SER A 193 4.93 10.07 -12.54
CA SER A 193 5.66 9.01 -13.24
C SER A 193 6.97 9.50 -13.84
N SER A 194 7.03 10.74 -14.30
CA SER A 194 8.24 11.29 -14.92
C SER A 194 8.22 12.82 -14.92
N LEU A 195 9.39 13.45 -14.72
CA LEU A 195 9.61 14.89 -14.90
C LEU A 195 10.84 15.08 -15.78
N GLN A 196 10.72 15.96 -16.76
CA GLN A 196 11.81 16.36 -17.64
C GLN A 196 11.87 17.89 -17.72
N GLN A 197 13.07 18.46 -17.54
CA GLN A 197 13.32 19.86 -17.76
C GLN A 197 14.55 20.07 -18.67
N ASN A 198 14.35 20.77 -19.78
CA ASN A 198 15.41 21.12 -20.72
C ASN A 198 15.68 22.62 -20.68
N ALA A 199 16.94 23.00 -20.84
CA ALA A 199 17.37 24.39 -20.86
C ALA A 199 18.47 24.62 -21.91
N TRP A 200 18.39 25.73 -22.64
CA TRP A 200 19.44 26.12 -23.58
C TRP A 200 19.43 27.64 -23.81
N VAL A 201 20.46 28.12 -24.50
CA VAL A 201 20.56 29.51 -24.95
C VAL A 201 20.53 29.53 -26.47
N SER A 202 19.76 30.44 -27.05
CA SER A 202 19.72 30.69 -28.49
C SER A 202 19.98 32.18 -28.79
N PRO A 203 20.28 32.55 -30.04
CA PRO A 203 20.26 33.95 -30.45
C PRO A 203 18.89 34.59 -30.12
N GLY A 204 18.92 35.85 -29.66
CA GLY A 204 17.72 36.63 -29.38
C GLY A 204 17.03 37.11 -30.66
N ASP A 205 15.78 37.55 -30.51
CA ASP A 205 14.95 38.07 -31.63
C ASP A 205 15.53 39.35 -32.29
N THR A 206 16.51 39.99 -31.66
CA THR A 206 17.25 41.15 -32.17
C THR A 206 18.74 40.79 -32.28
N PRO A 207 19.46 41.21 -33.32
CA PRO A 207 20.91 40.99 -33.42
C PRO A 207 21.65 41.44 -32.17
N GLY A 208 22.58 40.60 -31.67
CA GLY A 208 23.37 40.91 -30.47
C GLY A 208 22.64 40.73 -29.14
N LYS A 209 21.51 40.00 -29.10
CA LYS A 209 20.84 39.58 -27.86
C LYS A 209 20.90 38.06 -27.68
N LEU A 210 20.67 37.60 -26.44
CA LEU A 210 20.57 36.17 -26.10
C LEU A 210 19.18 35.85 -25.55
N LYS A 211 18.70 34.65 -25.87
CA LYS A 211 17.41 34.11 -25.43
C LYS A 211 17.67 32.87 -24.58
N THR A 212 17.28 32.89 -23.31
CA THR A 212 17.30 31.71 -22.44
C THR A 212 15.99 30.96 -22.59
N ASN A 213 16.04 29.69 -22.97
CA ASN A 213 14.87 28.85 -23.19
C ASN A 213 14.80 27.75 -22.12
N VAL A 214 13.61 27.48 -21.63
CA VAL A 214 13.30 26.40 -20.67
C VAL A 214 12.07 25.64 -21.17
N GLN A 215 12.16 24.32 -21.12
CA GLN A 215 11.04 23.41 -21.33
C GLN A 215 10.83 22.57 -20.08
N LEU A 216 9.58 22.35 -19.70
CA LEU A 216 9.20 21.52 -18.55
C LEU A 216 8.03 20.61 -18.94
N PHE A 217 8.14 19.33 -18.58
CA PHE A 217 7.10 18.33 -18.78
C PHE A 217 7.01 17.43 -17.55
N THR A 218 5.79 17.02 -17.20
CA THR A 218 5.53 16.01 -16.17
C THR A 218 4.53 15.00 -16.67
N SER A 219 4.55 13.78 -16.13
CA SER A 219 3.48 12.80 -16.33
C SER A 219 2.93 12.35 -14.99
N HIS A 220 1.61 12.26 -14.92
CA HIS A 220 0.90 11.89 -13.69
C HIS A 220 0.14 10.61 -13.92
N TYR A 221 0.36 9.64 -13.05
CA TYR A 221 -0.12 8.28 -13.12
C TYR A 221 -1.16 8.01 -12.03
N ASN A 222 -2.27 7.39 -12.42
CA ASN A 222 -3.29 6.89 -11.51
C ASN A 222 -3.05 5.41 -11.21
N PRO A 223 -2.54 5.02 -10.04
CA PRO A 223 -2.25 3.63 -9.71
C PRO A 223 -3.45 2.83 -9.20
N TYR A 224 -4.65 3.41 -9.16
CA TYR A 224 -5.83 2.82 -8.54
C TYR A 224 -6.78 2.22 -9.59
N ASN A 225 -7.62 1.30 -9.15
CA ASN A 225 -8.69 0.72 -9.98
C ASN A 225 -9.98 1.58 -10.03
N VAL A 226 -9.86 2.90 -9.88
CA VAL A 226 -10.93 3.91 -9.92
C VAL A 226 -10.46 5.12 -10.73
N ASN A 227 -11.38 5.98 -11.16
CA ASN A 227 -11.01 7.22 -11.84
C ASN A 227 -10.54 8.29 -10.85
N LEU A 228 -9.56 9.11 -11.25
CA LEU A 228 -9.16 10.31 -10.52
C LEU A 228 -9.47 11.55 -11.36
N MET A 229 -10.03 12.59 -10.73
CA MET A 229 -10.23 13.88 -11.36
C MET A 229 -9.21 14.90 -10.86
N MET A 230 -8.62 15.62 -11.81
CA MET A 230 -7.80 16.78 -11.54
C MET A 230 -8.52 18.00 -12.12
N ASP A 231 -9.20 18.75 -11.26
CA ASP A 231 -9.95 19.95 -11.65
C ASP A 231 -9.08 21.23 -11.56
N GLY A 232 -9.19 22.08 -12.57
CA GLY A 232 -8.81 23.49 -12.61
C GLY A 232 -9.92 24.40 -12.06
N ASN A 233 -9.76 25.73 -12.16
CA ASN A 233 -10.76 26.67 -11.65
C ASN A 233 -11.93 26.86 -12.64
N ASN A 234 -13.16 26.62 -12.19
CA ASN A 234 -14.38 26.81 -12.98
C ASN A 234 -14.73 28.29 -13.27
N SER A 235 -14.08 29.28 -12.62
CA SER A 235 -14.45 30.70 -12.77
C SER A 235 -13.61 31.47 -13.80
N ALA A 236 -12.51 30.91 -14.30
CA ALA A 236 -11.72 31.47 -15.39
C ALA A 236 -11.31 30.34 -16.35
N ALA A 237 -11.80 30.37 -17.59
CA ALA A 237 -11.62 29.35 -18.63
C ALA A 237 -10.16 29.18 -19.14
N SER A 238 -9.16 29.15 -18.25
CA SER A 238 -7.76 29.33 -18.63
C SER A 238 -6.72 28.67 -17.74
N VAL A 239 -7.09 27.97 -16.64
CA VAL A 239 -6.09 27.46 -15.69
C VAL A 239 -6.41 26.03 -15.23
N GLY A 240 -5.70 25.05 -15.82
CA GLY A 240 -5.73 23.64 -15.45
C GLY A 240 -4.82 23.29 -14.25
N PRO A 241 -4.58 21.99 -13.98
CA PRO A 241 -3.63 21.52 -12.96
C PRO A 241 -2.23 22.16 -13.10
N ARG A 242 -1.45 22.30 -12.03
CA ARG A 242 -0.10 22.90 -12.11
C ARG A 242 0.87 22.29 -11.09
N VAL A 243 2.16 22.59 -11.24
CA VAL A 243 3.21 22.16 -10.30
C VAL A 243 3.80 23.40 -9.63
N HIS A 244 3.68 23.50 -8.32
CA HIS A 244 4.31 24.57 -7.54
C HIS A 244 5.78 24.25 -7.24
N ASN A 245 6.60 25.31 -7.25
CA ASN A 245 8.03 25.24 -6.92
C ASN A 245 8.79 24.20 -7.76
N TYR A 246 8.54 24.08 -9.06
CA TYR A 246 9.39 23.25 -9.93
C TYR A 246 10.84 23.77 -9.94
N PRO A 247 11.82 22.95 -10.35
CA PRO A 247 13.23 23.34 -10.32
C PRO A 247 13.46 24.57 -11.19
N GLN A 248 14.05 25.60 -10.60
CA GLN A 248 14.38 26.83 -11.31
C GLN A 248 15.71 26.65 -12.04
N VAL A 249 15.78 27.04 -13.31
CA VAL A 249 17.05 27.04 -14.04
C VAL A 249 17.67 28.43 -13.93
N LEU A 250 18.88 28.51 -13.38
CA LEU A 250 19.71 29.70 -13.42
C LEU A 250 20.73 29.57 -14.55
N PHE A 251 20.86 30.64 -15.32
CA PHE A 251 21.79 30.74 -16.45
C PHE A 251 22.94 31.66 -16.08
N THR A 252 24.17 31.19 -16.24
CA THR A 252 25.37 32.03 -16.15
C THR A 252 26.12 31.96 -17.47
N VAL A 253 26.38 33.13 -18.06
CA VAL A 253 26.99 33.27 -19.39
C VAL A 253 28.27 34.09 -19.25
N SER A 254 29.41 33.42 -19.07
CA SER A 254 30.71 34.08 -18.95
C SER A 254 31.16 34.67 -20.29
N GLY A 255 31.69 35.90 -20.28
CA GLY A 255 32.04 36.63 -21.53
C GLY A 255 30.94 37.57 -22.04
N THR A 256 29.93 37.87 -21.21
CA THR A 256 28.92 38.91 -21.46
C THR A 256 28.90 39.93 -20.31
N THR A 257 28.39 41.14 -20.56
CA THR A 257 28.30 42.20 -19.54
C THR A 257 27.05 42.12 -18.66
N THR A 258 26.04 41.33 -19.04
CA THR A 258 24.67 41.49 -18.50
C THR A 258 24.03 40.22 -17.94
N ILE A 259 24.43 39.01 -18.38
CA ILE A 259 23.81 37.73 -17.94
C ILE A 259 24.73 37.04 -16.92
N ASN A 260 24.96 37.72 -15.80
CA ASN A 260 25.63 37.14 -14.65
C ASN A 260 24.58 36.53 -13.72
N ARG A 261 24.36 35.22 -13.87
CA ARG A 261 23.50 34.38 -13.03
C ARG A 261 22.06 34.89 -12.90
N THR A 262 21.25 34.69 -13.94
CA THR A 262 19.86 35.16 -14.00
C THR A 262 18.88 33.97 -14.00
N PRO A 263 17.72 34.07 -13.34
CA PRO A 263 16.65 33.09 -13.51
C PRO A 263 16.20 33.01 -14.97
N GLY A 264 16.08 31.80 -15.48
CA GLY A 264 15.49 31.54 -16.79
C GLY A 264 14.04 31.97 -16.89
N LEU A 265 13.33 31.97 -15.76
CA LEU A 265 11.90 32.27 -15.64
C LEU A 265 11.65 33.17 -14.42
N ALA A 266 10.59 33.98 -14.49
CA ALA A 266 10.08 34.80 -13.39
C ALA A 266 8.57 34.60 -13.15
N ALA A 267 7.95 33.62 -13.83
CA ALA A 267 6.51 33.41 -13.84
C ALA A 267 6.14 31.97 -13.48
N GLU A 268 4.92 31.79 -12.96
CA GLU A 268 4.32 30.47 -12.77
C GLU A 268 4.07 29.78 -14.11
N LEU A 269 4.29 28.47 -14.14
CA LEU A 269 4.03 27.60 -15.27
C LEU A 269 2.73 26.84 -14.99
N GLN A 270 1.75 26.96 -15.89
CA GLN A 270 0.46 26.24 -15.79
C GLN A 270 0.45 25.05 -16.74
N ALA A 271 -0.14 23.91 -16.35
CA ALA A 271 -0.30 22.82 -17.30
C ALA A 271 -1.27 23.22 -18.40
N HIS A 272 -1.03 22.66 -19.59
CA HIS A 272 -1.87 22.88 -20.76
C HIS A 272 -3.15 22.05 -20.78
N ALA A 273 -3.29 21.07 -19.89
CA ALA A 273 -4.48 20.26 -19.84
C ALA A 273 -5.69 21.17 -19.50
N GLY A 274 -6.85 20.90 -20.11
CA GLY A 274 -8.03 21.75 -19.97
C GLY A 274 -8.48 21.91 -18.51
N ASP A 275 -9.57 22.66 -18.29
CA ASP A 275 -10.10 22.94 -16.94
C ASP A 275 -10.34 21.67 -16.11
N LYS A 276 -10.39 20.46 -16.70
CA LYS A 276 -10.47 19.18 -16.00
C LYS A 276 -9.68 18.09 -16.72
N VAL A 277 -8.99 17.24 -15.96
CA VAL A 277 -8.33 16.02 -16.45
C VAL A 277 -8.88 14.81 -15.72
N LYS A 278 -9.39 13.84 -16.48
CA LYS A 278 -9.74 12.50 -15.97
C LYS A 278 -8.57 11.56 -16.17
N LEU A 279 -8.03 11.02 -15.09
CA LEU A 279 -7.11 9.89 -15.12
C LEU A 279 -7.89 8.60 -14.92
N GLU A 280 -7.92 7.76 -15.95
CA GLU A 280 -8.56 6.44 -15.92
C GLU A 280 -7.76 5.44 -15.09
N PRO A 281 -8.32 4.27 -14.71
CA PRO A 281 -7.63 3.31 -13.87
C PRO A 281 -6.34 2.85 -14.53
N GLY A 282 -5.25 2.96 -13.80
CA GLY A 282 -3.91 2.58 -14.25
C GLY A 282 -3.30 3.46 -15.35
N ARG A 283 -4.00 4.48 -15.85
CA ARG A 283 -3.47 5.35 -16.91
C ARG A 283 -2.60 6.47 -16.34
N SER A 284 -1.70 6.96 -17.17
CA SER A 284 -0.93 8.18 -16.92
C SER A 284 -1.22 9.25 -17.98
N HIS A 285 -0.99 10.51 -17.66
CA HIS A 285 -1.22 11.64 -18.58
C HIS A 285 -0.08 12.66 -18.50
N VAL A 286 0.46 13.01 -19.66
CA VAL A 286 1.54 13.98 -19.86
C VAL A 286 1.00 15.41 -19.83
N MET A 287 1.64 16.24 -19.02
CA MET A 287 1.37 17.65 -18.86
C MET A 287 2.61 18.46 -19.28
N GLY A 288 2.50 19.19 -20.39
CA GLY A 288 3.38 20.31 -20.73
C GLY A 288 2.90 21.63 -20.14
N PHE A 289 3.82 22.59 -20.00
CA PHE A 289 3.57 23.83 -19.28
C PHE A 289 3.76 25.09 -20.14
N LYS A 290 2.97 26.13 -19.88
CA LYS A 290 3.03 27.45 -20.55
C LYS A 290 3.25 28.60 -19.56
N SER A 291 3.76 29.74 -20.02
CA SER A 291 3.86 30.97 -19.23
C SER A 291 2.53 31.72 -19.14
N ASN A 292 2.30 32.40 -18.00
CA ASN A 292 1.17 33.31 -17.81
C ASN A 292 1.34 34.68 -18.49
N VAL A 293 2.53 34.97 -19.03
CA VAL A 293 2.85 36.26 -19.66
C VAL A 293 2.72 36.09 -21.17
N GLU A 294 1.77 36.80 -21.75
CA GLU A 294 1.27 36.71 -23.13
C GLU A 294 0.52 35.41 -23.45
N ALA A 295 -0.81 35.49 -23.35
CA ALA A 295 -1.68 34.46 -23.87
C ALA A 295 -1.43 34.28 -25.38
N GLY A 296 -1.09 33.06 -25.77
CA GLY A 296 -1.85 32.47 -26.87
C GLY A 296 -1.25 32.44 -28.27
N LEU A 297 -0.08 33.03 -28.56
CA LEU A 297 0.38 33.11 -29.96
C LEU A 297 1.87 32.83 -30.15
N GLU A 298 2.19 32.02 -31.17
CA GLU A 298 3.50 32.06 -31.84
C GLU A 298 3.74 33.45 -32.44
N LYS A 299 4.99 33.77 -32.81
CA LYS A 299 5.36 35.07 -33.44
C LYS A 299 4.58 35.35 -34.73
N ASP A 300 3.91 34.35 -35.29
CA ASP A 300 3.10 34.40 -36.52
C ASP A 300 1.58 34.56 -36.27
N GLY A 301 1.12 34.60 -35.02
CA GLY A 301 -0.30 34.77 -34.71
C GLY A 301 -1.15 33.49 -34.83
N SER A 302 -0.55 32.30 -34.90
CA SER A 302 -1.29 31.03 -34.83
C SER A 302 -1.71 30.67 -33.40
N THR A 303 -2.94 30.14 -33.26
CA THR A 303 -3.49 29.63 -31.99
C THR A 303 -2.89 28.26 -31.63
N TYR A 304 -2.52 28.07 -30.36
CA TYR A 304 -2.06 26.78 -29.84
C TYR A 304 -3.06 25.64 -30.12
N THR A 305 -2.56 24.50 -30.61
CA THR A 305 -3.38 23.28 -30.73
C THR A 305 -3.42 22.54 -29.39
N ASN A 306 -4.57 21.95 -29.02
CA ASN A 306 -4.73 21.15 -27.80
C ASN A 306 -3.98 19.79 -27.84
N ASN A 307 -3.00 19.62 -28.73
CA ASN A 307 -2.24 18.40 -28.87
C ASN A 307 -1.05 18.41 -27.93
N VAL A 308 -1.04 17.50 -26.95
CA VAL A 308 0.05 17.30 -25.98
C VAL A 308 1.43 17.24 -26.64
N ALA A 309 1.55 16.60 -27.81
CA ALA A 309 2.82 16.49 -28.55
C ALA A 309 3.34 17.84 -29.06
N SER A 310 2.45 18.75 -29.46
CA SER A 310 2.83 20.10 -29.91
C SER A 310 3.41 20.91 -28.74
N ILE A 311 2.76 20.83 -27.58
CA ILE A 311 3.12 21.60 -26.39
C ILE A 311 4.38 21.01 -25.75
N ALA A 312 4.56 19.69 -25.83
CA ALA A 312 5.78 18.99 -25.43
C ALA A 312 7.05 19.46 -26.18
N THR A 313 6.91 20.18 -27.29
CA THR A 313 8.03 20.70 -28.08
C THR A 313 8.32 22.17 -27.87
N GLN A 314 7.46 22.90 -27.17
CA GLN A 314 7.53 24.35 -27.02
C GLN A 314 8.32 24.73 -25.76
N SER A 315 9.01 25.87 -25.80
CA SER A 315 9.79 26.41 -24.68
C SER A 315 9.31 27.78 -24.25
N VAL A 316 9.31 28.01 -22.96
CA VAL A 316 9.19 29.35 -22.39
C VAL A 316 10.57 30.01 -22.42
N PHE A 317 10.60 31.31 -22.75
CA PHE A 317 11.87 32.01 -22.93
C PHE A 317 11.90 33.39 -22.30
N LYS A 318 13.12 33.89 -22.10
CA LYS A 318 13.39 35.27 -21.69
C LYS A 318 14.47 35.87 -22.56
N ASN A 319 14.19 37.03 -23.14
CA ASN A 319 15.14 37.82 -23.92
C ASN A 319 16.01 38.65 -22.98
N HIS A 320 17.32 38.65 -23.21
CA HIS A 320 18.29 39.41 -22.43
C HIS A 320 19.05 40.38 -23.35
N ALA A 321 19.23 41.62 -22.90
CA ALA A 321 20.08 42.60 -23.57
C ALA A 321 21.56 42.32 -23.24
N ALA A 322 22.22 41.49 -24.05
CA ALA A 322 23.57 41.02 -23.77
C ALA A 322 24.46 40.98 -25.01
N SER A 323 25.52 41.78 -25.02
CA SER A 323 26.54 41.76 -26.07
C SER A 323 27.59 40.69 -25.78
N VAL A 324 27.82 39.78 -26.73
CA VAL A 324 28.85 38.75 -26.65
C VAL A 324 30.13 39.28 -27.29
N THR A 325 31.23 39.34 -26.54
CA THR A 325 32.49 39.96 -26.98
C THR A 325 33.63 38.96 -27.24
N GLY A 326 33.40 37.65 -27.08
CA GLY A 326 34.40 36.59 -27.27
C GLY A 326 33.82 35.18 -27.03
N PRO A 327 34.66 34.13 -26.90
CA PRO A 327 34.21 32.79 -26.54
C PRO A 327 33.44 32.80 -25.21
N VAL A 328 32.32 32.09 -25.17
CA VAL A 328 31.40 32.07 -24.03
C VAL A 328 31.44 30.71 -23.34
N THR A 329 31.34 30.70 -22.01
CA THR A 329 31.08 29.50 -21.21
C THR A 329 29.67 29.60 -20.64
N LEU A 330 28.86 28.56 -20.84
CA LEU A 330 27.53 28.48 -20.25
C LEU A 330 27.55 27.56 -19.03
N THR A 331 27.02 28.07 -17.92
CA THR A 331 26.70 27.27 -16.75
C THR A 331 25.21 27.28 -16.51
N PHE A 332 24.65 26.09 -16.38
CA PHE A 332 23.27 25.83 -16.02
C PHE A 332 23.25 25.34 -14.59
N GLU A 333 22.43 25.95 -13.74
CA GLU A 333 22.24 25.54 -12.36
C GLU A 333 20.75 25.31 -12.13
N PHE A 334 20.35 24.05 -11.98
CA PHE A 334 19.00 23.69 -11.57
C PHE A 334 18.91 23.82 -10.05
N VAL A 335 18.13 24.78 -9.57
CA VAL A 335 18.02 25.15 -8.16
C VAL A 335 16.61 24.93 -7.67
N GLN A 336 16.51 24.28 -6.51
CA GLN A 336 15.25 24.07 -5.82
C GLN A 336 15.21 24.93 -4.55
N THR A 337 14.17 25.76 -4.39
CA THR A 337 14.04 26.66 -3.23
C THR A 337 13.06 26.16 -2.15
N GLY A 338 12.31 25.09 -2.41
CA GLY A 338 11.34 24.48 -1.49
C GLY A 338 10.89 23.09 -1.94
N PRO A 339 9.95 22.41 -1.24
CA PRO A 339 9.34 21.17 -1.75
C PRO A 339 8.62 21.40 -3.07
N VAL A 340 8.69 20.41 -3.99
CA VAL A 340 7.84 20.41 -5.19
C VAL A 340 6.47 19.89 -4.75
N ILE A 341 5.42 20.62 -5.13
CA ILE A 341 4.05 20.24 -4.79
C ILE A 341 3.27 20.13 -6.10
N MET A 342 2.61 19.00 -6.31
CA MET A 342 1.62 18.81 -7.37
C MET A 342 0.24 19.14 -6.84
N HIS A 343 -0.51 19.96 -7.56
CA HIS A 343 -1.83 20.40 -7.10
C HIS A 343 -2.75 20.83 -8.24
N GLY A 344 -4.05 20.81 -7.96
CA GLY A 344 -5.06 21.44 -8.82
C GLY A 344 -5.31 22.87 -8.34
N MET A 345 -4.65 23.87 -8.93
CA MET A 345 -4.86 25.35 -8.85
C MET A 345 -5.46 26.02 -7.57
N ASP A 346 -4.83 27.07 -7.03
CA ASP A 346 -5.48 28.01 -6.07
C ASP A 346 -6.63 28.80 -6.73
N GLU A 347 -7.73 28.99 -6.00
CA GLU A 347 -8.39 30.30 -5.82
C GLU A 347 -9.75 30.13 -5.12
N ASN A 348 -9.69 29.95 -3.79
CA ASN A 348 -10.61 30.60 -2.87
C ASN A 348 -10.00 30.56 -1.46
N PRO A 349 -10.02 31.66 -0.68
CA PRO A 349 -9.60 31.63 0.71
C PRO A 349 -10.56 30.73 1.50
N GLY A 350 -10.22 29.43 1.59
CA GLY A 350 -11.05 28.38 2.20
C GLY A 350 -11.05 27.02 1.47
N GLY A 351 -10.56 26.93 0.23
CA GLY A 351 -10.50 25.67 -0.53
C GLY A 351 -9.33 24.76 -0.13
N LYS A 352 -9.60 23.47 0.13
CA LYS A 352 -8.58 22.41 0.32
C LYS A 352 -8.29 21.74 -1.03
N GLU A 353 -7.06 21.27 -1.25
CA GLU A 353 -6.62 20.66 -2.53
C GLU A 353 -6.05 19.25 -2.36
N VAL A 354 -6.36 18.35 -3.28
CA VAL A 354 -5.72 17.02 -3.40
C VAL A 354 -4.33 17.17 -4.02
N THR A 355 -3.29 16.85 -3.25
CA THR A 355 -1.90 16.99 -3.70
C THR A 355 -1.07 15.75 -3.43
N GLN A 356 -0.11 15.49 -4.32
CA GLN A 356 1.08 14.72 -3.98
C GLN A 356 2.19 15.74 -3.71
N VAL A 357 2.79 15.69 -2.53
CA VAL A 357 3.96 16.49 -2.19
C VAL A 357 5.18 15.59 -2.24
N PHE A 358 6.21 16.00 -2.96
CA PHE A 358 7.48 15.30 -2.95
C PHE A 358 8.62 16.32 -2.85
N PHE A 359 9.63 16.00 -2.06
CA PHE A 359 10.83 16.81 -2.06
C PHE A 359 11.68 16.39 -3.24
N SER A 360 11.98 17.39 -4.05
CA SER A 360 12.77 17.29 -5.26
C SER A 360 14.03 16.42 -5.08
N PRO A 361 14.38 15.54 -6.03
CA PRO A 361 15.55 14.66 -5.98
C PRO A 361 16.90 15.41 -6.16
N PHE A 362 17.02 16.67 -5.72
CA PHE A 362 18.19 17.51 -5.98
C PHE A 362 19.06 17.68 -4.75
N SER A 363 20.04 16.79 -4.58
CA SER A 363 21.17 17.09 -3.72
C SER A 363 22.41 16.30 -4.10
N TRP A 364 23.31 16.89 -4.91
CA TRP A 364 24.74 16.65 -4.69
C TRP A 364 25.67 17.70 -5.33
N ASP A 365 25.39 18.21 -6.53
CA ASP A 365 26.43 18.96 -7.28
C ASP A 365 26.40 20.49 -7.11
N SER A 366 26.68 20.92 -5.87
CA SER A 366 27.75 21.90 -5.54
C SER A 366 27.47 22.57 -4.17
N ILE A 367 28.06 22.00 -3.13
CA ILE A 367 28.48 22.78 -1.95
C ILE A 367 29.73 23.56 -2.37
N LEU A 368 29.57 24.67 -3.09
CA LEU A 368 30.52 25.79 -3.09
C LEU A 368 29.74 27.10 -3.22
N ALA A 369 29.94 27.98 -2.24
CA ALA A 369 29.15 29.20 -2.05
C ALA A 369 29.34 30.23 -3.19
N PHE A 370 28.27 30.97 -3.50
CA PHE A 370 28.34 32.18 -4.32
C PHE A 370 28.86 33.36 -3.47
N PRO A 371 29.68 34.27 -4.03
CA PRO A 371 30.05 35.51 -3.35
C PRO A 371 28.78 36.35 -3.07
N GLY A 372 28.54 36.68 -1.80
CA GLY A 372 27.40 37.50 -1.35
C GLY A 372 26.14 36.74 -0.92
N VAL A 373 26.13 35.40 -0.94
CA VAL A 373 25.06 34.56 -0.37
C VAL A 373 25.67 33.60 0.64
N THR A 374 25.47 33.85 1.94
CA THR A 374 25.91 32.96 3.01
C THR A 374 24.97 31.76 3.11
N GLY A 375 25.32 30.65 2.44
CA GLY A 375 24.69 29.34 2.65
C GLY A 375 24.74 28.40 1.43
N PRO A 376 24.98 27.09 1.61
CA PRO A 376 24.92 26.07 0.55
C PRO A 376 23.49 25.81 0.07
N ARG A 377 23.19 26.08 -1.21
CA ARG A 377 21.87 25.83 -1.82
C ARG A 377 21.84 24.47 -2.54
N PRO A 378 20.75 23.69 -2.48
CA PRO A 378 20.60 22.45 -3.24
C PRO A 378 20.44 22.72 -4.75
N GLY A 379 21.17 21.99 -5.58
CA GLY A 379 21.04 22.06 -7.05
C GLY A 379 21.96 21.12 -7.81
N LYS A 380 21.77 21.04 -9.14
CA LYS A 380 22.64 20.30 -10.07
C LYS A 380 23.21 21.27 -11.10
N ARG A 381 24.54 21.27 -11.26
CA ARG A 381 25.27 22.20 -12.14
C ARG A 381 25.82 21.48 -13.36
N PHE A 382 25.64 22.08 -14.54
CA PHE A 382 26.23 21.63 -15.80
C PHE A 382 26.98 22.80 -16.45
N THR A 383 28.19 22.54 -16.91
CA THR A 383 29.02 23.53 -17.60
C THR A 383 29.34 23.03 -19.00
N VAL A 384 29.05 23.85 -20.01
CA VAL A 384 29.31 23.55 -21.43
C VAL A 384 29.96 24.76 -22.10
N SER A 385 30.87 24.52 -23.04
CA SER A 385 31.50 25.58 -23.84
C SER A 385 30.57 26.01 -24.98
N ALA A 386 30.64 27.27 -25.40
CA ALA A 386 29.84 27.76 -26.53
C ALA A 386 30.08 26.99 -27.84
N SER A 387 31.28 26.43 -28.04
CA SER A 387 31.61 25.57 -29.18
C SER A 387 30.92 24.20 -29.16
N GLN A 388 30.44 23.74 -28.00
CA GLN A 388 29.67 22.49 -27.87
C GLN A 388 28.17 22.69 -28.12
N LEU A 389 27.71 23.94 -28.17
CA LEU A 389 26.30 24.27 -28.36
C LEU A 389 25.97 24.49 -29.84
N GLY A 390 25.47 23.44 -30.49
CA GLY A 390 24.79 23.57 -31.79
C GLY A 390 23.38 24.12 -31.62
N LEU A 391 22.68 24.42 -32.74
CA LEU A 391 21.28 24.88 -32.73
C LEU A 391 20.31 23.96 -31.97
N ASN A 392 20.70 22.69 -31.75
CA ASN A 392 19.87 21.66 -31.10
C ASN A 392 20.41 21.16 -29.75
N THR A 393 21.57 21.64 -29.28
CA THR A 393 22.17 21.17 -28.02
C THR A 393 21.47 21.82 -26.82
N ARG A 394 21.09 21.01 -25.84
CA ARG A 394 20.40 21.43 -24.62
C ARG A 394 21.07 20.80 -23.40
N VAL A 395 20.88 21.42 -22.25
CA VAL A 395 21.16 20.80 -20.96
C VAL A 395 19.84 20.36 -20.35
N SER A 396 19.84 19.14 -19.85
CA SER A 396 18.63 18.43 -19.48
C SER A 396 18.75 17.85 -18.07
N LEU A 397 17.61 17.82 -17.39
CA LEU A 397 17.42 17.21 -16.08
C LEU A 397 16.15 16.38 -16.12
N GLY A 398 16.30 15.07 -15.97
CA GLY A 398 15.19 14.12 -16.01
C GLY A 398 15.25 13.12 -14.88
N TYR A 399 14.08 12.76 -14.36
CA TYR A 399 13.90 11.60 -13.49
C TYR A 399 12.54 10.98 -13.70
N GLN A 400 12.48 9.66 -13.54
CA GLN A 400 11.29 8.86 -13.82
C GLN A 400 11.12 7.81 -12.73
N LEU A 401 9.90 7.28 -12.56
CA LEU A 401 9.67 6.16 -11.66
C LEU A 401 10.55 4.99 -12.09
N ARG A 402 11.01 4.19 -11.15
CA ARG A 402 11.81 3.01 -11.52
C ARG A 402 10.98 2.02 -12.32
N THR A 403 11.63 1.36 -13.27
CA THR A 403 11.03 0.38 -14.17
C THR A 403 11.47 -1.04 -13.80
N THR A 404 10.80 -2.04 -14.38
CA THR A 404 11.13 -3.46 -14.19
C THR A 404 12.38 -3.91 -14.97
N LYS A 405 12.95 -3.04 -15.82
CA LYS A 405 14.12 -3.36 -16.68
C LYS A 405 15.28 -2.35 -16.52
N GLU A 406 15.37 -1.68 -15.38
CA GLU A 406 16.45 -0.71 -15.14
C GLU A 406 17.81 -1.41 -15.06
N SER A 407 18.84 -0.82 -15.69
CA SER A 407 20.21 -1.36 -15.68
C SER A 407 21.14 -0.57 -14.74
N GLY A 408 22.24 -1.20 -14.34
CA GLY A 408 23.31 -0.57 -13.54
C GLY A 408 23.24 -0.85 -12.03
N SER A 409 24.21 -0.36 -11.27
CA SER A 409 24.39 -0.64 -9.83
C SER A 409 23.31 -0.04 -8.93
N GLY A 410 22.38 0.73 -9.49
CA GLY A 410 21.35 1.46 -8.76
C GLY A 410 19.93 0.93 -8.91
N ALA A 411 19.72 -0.10 -9.75
CA ALA A 411 18.42 -0.73 -9.90
C ALA A 411 17.96 -1.36 -8.56
N ILE A 412 16.67 -1.39 -8.30
CA ILE A 412 16.08 -2.04 -7.13
C ILE A 412 14.68 -2.50 -7.52
N ARG A 413 14.01 -3.27 -6.65
CA ARG A 413 12.63 -3.67 -6.89
C ARG A 413 11.72 -2.47 -6.60
N PRO A 414 11.07 -1.87 -7.60
CA PRO A 414 10.44 -0.55 -7.50
C PRO A 414 9.25 -0.51 -6.54
N LEU A 415 8.64 -1.66 -6.23
CA LEU A 415 7.50 -1.76 -5.31
C LEU A 415 7.85 -2.43 -3.98
N VAL A 416 9.00 -3.09 -3.88
CA VAL A 416 9.44 -3.79 -2.67
C VAL A 416 10.47 -2.98 -1.90
N ASP A 417 11.44 -2.40 -2.59
CA ASP A 417 12.55 -1.63 -2.00
C ASP A 417 12.29 -0.11 -2.04
N ALA A 418 11.14 0.28 -2.57
CA ALA A 418 10.66 1.65 -2.66
C ALA A 418 9.13 1.79 -2.54
N ASN A 419 8.70 2.98 -2.14
CA ASN A 419 7.31 3.38 -1.98
C ASN A 419 6.99 4.51 -2.97
N VAL A 420 6.20 4.17 -3.98
CA VAL A 420 5.75 5.12 -5.03
C VAL A 420 4.72 6.14 -4.53
N ARG A 421 4.10 5.90 -3.36
CA ARG A 421 3.12 6.78 -2.71
C ARG A 421 3.68 7.55 -1.51
N ALA A 422 5.01 7.57 -1.35
CA ALA A 422 5.65 8.20 -0.21
C ALA A 422 5.21 9.65 0.00
N LEU A 423 4.76 9.95 1.21
CA LEU A 423 4.33 11.30 1.63
C LEU A 423 5.53 12.21 1.87
N TRP A 424 6.63 11.63 2.31
CA TRP A 424 7.88 12.31 2.55
C TRP A 424 8.97 11.62 1.75
N SER A 425 9.79 12.42 1.09
CA SER A 425 10.87 11.93 0.26
C SER A 425 12.12 12.75 0.55
N ASN A 426 13.29 12.13 0.59
CA ASN A 426 14.55 12.83 0.69
C ASN A 426 15.70 11.96 0.16
N PRO A 427 16.36 12.37 -0.93
CA PRO A 427 17.35 11.53 -1.61
C PRO A 427 18.57 11.19 -0.74
N ARG A 428 18.80 11.85 0.39
CA ARG A 428 19.98 11.56 1.24
C ARG A 428 19.87 10.27 2.06
N TRP A 429 18.65 9.85 2.41
CA TRP A 429 18.41 8.64 3.20
C TRP A 429 17.43 7.69 2.52
N ASP A 430 16.65 8.19 1.57
CA ASP A 430 15.80 7.33 0.76
C ASP A 430 16.58 6.58 -0.32
N SER A 431 17.71 7.14 -0.76
CA SER A 431 18.47 6.59 -1.87
C SER A 431 19.00 5.18 -1.60
N PRO A 432 19.10 4.32 -2.63
CA PRO A 432 19.94 3.13 -2.58
C PRO A 432 21.41 3.55 -2.34
N LEU A 433 21.99 3.11 -1.23
CA LEU A 433 23.41 3.21 -0.80
C LEU A 433 24.36 3.96 -1.77
N ASN A 434 24.25 5.31 -1.79
CA ASN A 434 25.08 6.27 -2.54
C ASN A 434 24.58 6.79 -3.91
N LEU A 435 23.31 6.62 -4.30
CA LEU A 435 22.75 7.37 -5.43
C LEU A 435 22.23 8.76 -5.00
N PRO A 436 22.22 9.78 -5.88
CA PRO A 436 21.70 11.11 -5.54
C PRO A 436 20.19 11.26 -5.77
N LEU A 437 19.40 10.18 -5.70
CA LEU A 437 17.98 10.15 -6.08
C LEU A 437 17.10 9.45 -5.05
N LEU A 438 15.79 9.66 -5.15
CA LEU A 438 14.81 8.96 -4.31
C LEU A 438 14.79 7.45 -4.59
N ALA A 439 14.38 6.65 -3.62
CA ALA A 439 14.24 5.20 -3.82
C ALA A 439 13.31 4.90 -4.99
N ALA A 440 12.18 5.61 -5.11
CA ALA A 440 11.16 5.33 -6.12
C ALA A 440 11.51 5.84 -7.53
N TYR A 441 12.57 6.65 -7.69
CA TYR A 441 12.89 7.33 -8.94
C TYR A 441 14.34 7.10 -9.39
N SER A 442 14.53 6.94 -10.71
CA SER A 442 15.84 6.91 -11.37
C SER A 442 16.06 8.18 -12.20
N ALA A 443 17.32 8.52 -12.50
CA ALA A 443 17.65 9.66 -13.34
C ALA A 443 17.80 9.20 -14.77
N GLU A 444 17.27 9.97 -15.70
CA GLU A 444 17.39 9.74 -17.13
C GLU A 444 17.62 11.06 -17.85
N GLY A 445 18.34 11.01 -18.99
CA GLY A 445 18.51 12.18 -19.85
C GLY A 445 19.12 13.39 -19.12
N SER A 446 19.92 13.16 -18.08
CA SER A 446 20.57 14.21 -17.29
C SER A 446 21.92 14.58 -17.91
N GLY A 447 22.13 15.86 -18.24
CA GLY A 447 23.37 16.32 -18.86
C GLY A 447 23.17 17.02 -20.19
N GLU A 448 24.21 17.04 -21.02
CA GLU A 448 24.14 17.56 -22.38
C GLU A 448 23.39 16.56 -23.28
N VAL A 449 22.41 17.06 -24.02
CA VAL A 449 21.59 16.27 -24.95
C VAL A 449 21.47 17.00 -26.30
N THR A 450 21.53 16.24 -27.39
CA THR A 450 21.51 16.76 -28.77
C THR A 450 20.13 16.69 -29.43
N GLN A 451 19.20 15.99 -28.80
CA GLN A 451 17.79 15.92 -29.16
C GLN A 451 16.93 16.05 -27.89
N ALA A 452 15.64 16.37 -28.05
CA ALA A 452 14.67 16.27 -26.96
C ALA A 452 14.40 14.77 -26.67
N ILE A 453 15.21 14.14 -25.83
CA ILE A 453 15.11 12.70 -25.50
C ILE A 453 14.47 12.50 -24.12
N PRO A 454 13.59 11.50 -23.99
CA PRO A 454 12.46 11.25 -24.87
C PRO A 454 11.38 12.28 -24.57
N GLN A 455 10.69 12.77 -25.59
CA GLN A 455 9.32 13.21 -25.37
C GLN A 455 8.61 12.04 -24.67
N MET A 456 8.00 12.22 -23.49
CA MET A 456 7.15 11.19 -22.88
C MET A 456 6.28 10.64 -23.99
N GLN A 457 6.53 9.40 -24.44
CA GLN A 457 6.02 8.94 -25.72
C GLN A 457 4.51 8.77 -25.55
N PRO A 458 3.68 9.63 -26.16
CA PRO A 458 2.27 9.50 -25.97
C PRO A 458 1.80 8.25 -26.74
N THR A 459 0.89 7.46 -26.18
CA THR A 459 0.45 6.22 -26.83
C THR A 459 -0.34 6.45 -28.12
N THR A 460 -1.08 7.58 -28.19
CA THR A 460 -1.89 8.00 -29.35
C THR A 460 -2.17 9.51 -29.33
N GLY A 461 -2.46 10.10 -30.50
CA GLY A 461 -2.56 11.55 -30.73
C GLY A 461 -3.51 12.32 -29.80
N GLY A 462 -3.24 13.62 -29.56
CA GLY A 462 -4.10 14.56 -28.83
C GLY A 462 -4.28 14.30 -27.32
N GLN A 463 -4.30 13.04 -26.87
CA GLN A 463 -4.73 12.62 -25.53
C GLN A 463 -3.59 12.45 -24.51
N GLY A 464 -2.33 12.41 -24.95
CA GLY A 464 -1.18 12.59 -24.05
C GLY A 464 -0.88 11.47 -23.04
N PHE A 465 -1.34 10.23 -23.24
CA PHE A 465 -1.06 9.13 -22.29
C PHE A 465 0.40 8.65 -22.36
N SER A 466 1.09 8.40 -21.24
CA SER A 466 2.45 7.83 -21.24
C SER A 466 2.53 6.38 -20.77
N TYR A 467 3.71 5.79 -20.91
CA TYR A 467 4.01 4.41 -20.53
C TYR A 467 4.72 4.31 -19.17
N TRP A 468 4.58 3.16 -18.50
CA TRP A 468 5.35 2.75 -17.32
C TRP A 468 5.40 1.21 -17.21
N GLY A 469 6.01 0.66 -16.16
CA GLY A 469 6.25 -0.77 -16.01
C GLY A 469 7.63 -1.12 -16.56
N ASN A 470 7.70 -1.63 -17.79
CA ASN A 470 8.96 -1.99 -18.45
C ASN A 470 9.83 -0.78 -18.83
N SER A 471 9.19 0.26 -19.34
CA SER A 471 9.83 1.47 -19.86
C SER A 471 8.84 2.63 -19.82
N HIS A 472 9.32 3.84 -20.08
CA HIS A 472 8.48 5.02 -20.32
C HIS A 472 8.35 5.36 -21.82
N ASP A 473 8.86 4.48 -22.69
CA ASP A 473 8.64 4.49 -24.13
C ASP A 473 7.60 3.42 -24.54
N ALA A 474 7.40 3.24 -25.86
CA ALA A 474 6.43 2.32 -26.43
C ALA A 474 6.65 0.82 -26.09
N THR A 475 7.73 0.47 -25.39
CA THR A 475 7.98 -0.88 -24.85
C THR A 475 7.45 -1.05 -23.41
N GLY A 476 6.99 0.04 -22.78
CA GLY A 476 6.26 0.05 -21.52
C GLY A 476 4.77 -0.28 -21.68
N SER A 477 4.09 -0.40 -20.55
CA SER A 477 2.63 -0.53 -20.48
C SER A 477 1.97 0.84 -20.36
N ASP A 478 0.89 1.06 -21.09
CA ASP A 478 0.08 2.28 -20.98
C ASP A 478 -0.88 2.25 -19.78
N ARG A 479 -0.97 1.08 -19.12
CA ARG A 479 -1.83 0.80 -17.96
C ARG A 479 -1.15 -0.10 -16.95
N VAL A 480 -1.09 0.37 -15.70
CA VAL A 480 -0.61 -0.43 -14.57
C VAL A 480 -1.56 -0.20 -13.40
N VAL A 481 -2.10 -1.23 -12.76
CA VAL A 481 -2.99 -1.07 -11.60
C VAL A 481 -2.34 -1.68 -10.38
N LEU A 482 -2.13 -0.90 -9.31
CA LEU A 482 -1.37 -1.35 -8.14
C LEU A 482 -2.19 -1.43 -6.86
N PHE A 483 -3.19 -0.56 -6.69
CA PHE A 483 -3.93 -0.43 -5.43
C PHE A 483 -5.43 -0.56 -5.63
N ASP A 484 -6.07 -1.27 -4.71
CA ASP A 484 -7.52 -1.30 -4.60
C ASP A 484 -8.02 -0.09 -3.79
N VAL A 485 -9.24 0.34 -4.11
CA VAL A 485 -10.00 1.28 -3.29
C VAL A 485 -11.18 0.51 -2.70
N PRO A 486 -11.35 0.48 -1.35
CA PRO A 486 -12.41 -0.27 -0.71
C PRO A 486 -13.78 0.18 -1.19
N ARG A 487 -14.59 -0.80 -1.52
CA ARG A 487 -15.96 -0.64 -2.04
C ARG A 487 -17.04 -1.12 -1.08
N ARG A 488 -16.61 -1.83 -0.04
CA ARG A 488 -17.39 -2.45 1.03
C ARG A 488 -16.48 -2.63 2.25
N ASP A 489 -17.03 -3.13 3.34
CA ASP A 489 -16.27 -3.53 4.53
C ASP A 489 -15.12 -4.45 4.16
N LEU A 490 -13.96 -4.20 4.78
CA LEU A 490 -12.84 -5.12 4.69
C LEU A 490 -13.19 -6.39 5.47
N VAL A 491 -12.98 -7.55 4.86
CA VAL A 491 -13.23 -8.88 5.45
C VAL A 491 -11.94 -9.52 5.98
N SER A 492 -10.79 -8.91 5.69
CA SER A 492 -9.47 -9.40 6.06
C SER A 492 -8.50 -8.26 6.37
N ILE A 493 -7.65 -8.49 7.37
CA ILE A 493 -6.52 -7.61 7.69
C ILE A 493 -5.55 -7.49 6.50
N GLY A 494 -5.42 -8.52 5.66
CA GLY A 494 -4.53 -8.48 4.49
C GLY A 494 -4.93 -7.41 3.47
N GLN A 495 -6.22 -7.01 3.42
CA GLN A 495 -6.68 -5.94 2.51
C GLN A 495 -6.14 -4.55 2.91
N LEU A 496 -5.57 -4.40 4.11
CA LEU A 496 -4.88 -3.17 4.52
C LEU A 496 -3.55 -2.96 3.77
N GLN A 497 -3.07 -3.92 2.98
CA GLN A 497 -1.87 -3.76 2.16
C GLN A 497 -1.95 -2.57 1.18
N HIS A 498 -3.16 -2.17 0.81
CA HIS A 498 -3.39 -1.02 -0.08
C HIS A 498 -3.43 0.32 0.65
N ALA A 499 -3.50 0.35 1.98
CA ALA A 499 -3.44 1.61 2.72
C ALA A 499 -2.07 2.27 2.53
N ASN A 500 -2.03 3.59 2.31
CA ASN A 500 -0.78 4.34 2.17
C ASN A 500 -0.14 4.62 3.53
N ALA A 501 0.24 3.55 4.23
CA ALA A 501 0.82 3.62 5.56
C ALA A 501 2.36 3.77 5.55
N GLY A 502 2.99 3.55 4.38
CA GLY A 502 4.40 3.87 4.18
C GLY A 502 4.60 5.37 4.02
N ARG A 503 5.44 5.98 4.86
CA ARG A 503 5.73 7.41 4.89
C ARG A 503 6.85 7.80 3.95
N PHE A 504 7.90 7.00 3.87
CA PHE A 504 9.16 7.35 3.21
C PHE A 504 9.36 6.57 1.92
N SER A 505 10.13 7.13 0.99
CA SER A 505 10.29 6.47 -0.30
C SER A 505 11.14 5.19 -0.22
N TYR A 506 11.99 5.00 0.80
CA TYR A 506 12.74 3.74 1.00
C TYR A 506 11.93 2.57 1.56
N GLU A 507 10.72 2.83 2.03
CA GLU A 507 9.86 1.78 2.58
C GLU A 507 9.21 0.98 1.44
N PRO A 508 8.74 -0.24 1.69
CA PRO A 508 7.98 -0.97 0.69
C PRO A 508 6.66 -0.27 0.34
N THR A 509 6.22 -0.42 -0.91
CA THR A 509 4.91 0.10 -1.35
C THR A 509 3.74 -0.60 -0.64
N TYR A 510 3.91 -1.89 -0.33
CA TYR A 510 2.91 -2.73 0.35
C TYR A 510 3.43 -3.20 1.71
N ILE A 511 3.10 -2.48 2.79
CA ILE A 511 3.68 -2.80 4.10
C ILE A 511 2.93 -3.88 4.88
N ALA A 512 1.59 -3.95 4.78
CA ALA A 512 0.80 -4.95 5.52
C ALA A 512 0.74 -6.28 4.75
N GLY A 513 0.91 -7.40 5.44
CA GLY A 513 0.84 -8.76 4.88
C GLY A 513 2.07 -9.22 4.11
N ASN A 514 2.97 -8.31 3.75
CA ASN A 514 4.22 -8.60 3.05
C ASN A 514 5.42 -8.49 4.00
N SER A 515 6.54 -9.13 3.67
CA SER A 515 7.63 -9.31 4.64
C SER A 515 9.03 -9.39 4.02
N TYR A 516 9.21 -8.89 2.80
CA TYR A 516 10.56 -8.73 2.24
C TYR A 516 11.41 -7.85 3.16
N ALA A 517 12.66 -8.27 3.37
CA ALA A 517 13.62 -7.51 4.14
C ALA A 517 13.89 -6.16 3.47
N ASN A 518 13.92 -5.09 4.27
CA ASN A 518 14.41 -3.80 3.79
C ASN A 518 15.91 -3.91 3.51
N ILE A 519 16.34 -3.56 2.30
CA ILE A 519 17.77 -3.62 1.90
C ILE A 519 18.69 -2.68 2.69
N ARG A 520 18.13 -1.73 3.46
CA ARG A 520 18.85 -0.74 4.28
C ARG A 520 18.95 -1.12 5.76
N ILE A 521 18.37 -2.26 6.15
CA ILE A 521 18.33 -2.73 7.55
C ILE A 521 18.98 -4.11 7.62
N PRO A 522 19.95 -4.36 8.52
CA PRO A 522 20.55 -5.69 8.67
C PRO A 522 19.51 -6.80 8.87
N LEU A 523 19.73 -7.99 8.30
CA LEU A 523 18.76 -9.10 8.37
C LEU A 523 18.43 -9.56 9.79
N ASP A 524 19.36 -9.43 10.72
CA ASP A 524 19.20 -9.78 12.14
C ASP A 524 18.51 -8.69 12.98
N SER A 525 18.07 -7.61 12.35
CA SER A 525 17.40 -6.49 13.01
C SER A 525 16.17 -6.01 12.24
N TRP A 526 15.22 -5.41 12.95
CA TRP A 526 14.07 -4.68 12.38
C TRP A 526 14.29 -3.16 12.43
N LYS A 527 15.44 -2.71 12.93
CA LYS A 527 15.83 -1.31 12.99
C LYS A 527 17.29 -1.11 12.61
N ALA A 528 17.60 0.04 12.02
CA ALA A 528 18.98 0.47 11.81
C ALA A 528 19.11 1.94 12.23
N SER A 529 20.10 2.24 13.07
CA SER A 529 20.43 3.62 13.40
C SER A 529 21.43 4.14 12.38
N ILE A 530 21.05 5.19 11.66
CA ILE A 530 21.89 5.87 10.69
C ILE A 530 22.30 7.21 11.29
N THR A 531 23.59 7.52 11.26
CA THR A 531 24.08 8.85 11.64
C THR A 531 23.73 9.84 10.53
N ASP A 532 22.99 10.91 10.85
CA ASP A 532 22.92 12.07 9.96
C ASP A 532 24.26 12.83 10.08
N THR A 533 25.24 12.41 9.28
CA THR A 533 26.55 13.09 9.22
C THR A 533 26.49 14.47 8.57
N PHE A 534 25.31 14.94 8.13
CA PHE A 534 25.19 16.18 7.35
C PHE A 534 24.70 17.39 8.15
N SER A 535 24.13 17.20 9.34
CA SER A 535 23.63 18.27 10.21
C SER A 535 24.66 18.83 11.20
N SER A 536 25.69 18.04 11.52
CA SER A 536 26.72 18.40 12.52
C SER A 536 27.56 19.62 12.14
N THR A 537 27.47 20.10 10.89
CA THR A 537 28.21 21.26 10.39
C THR A 537 27.34 22.48 10.03
N ARG A 538 26.01 22.44 10.21
CA ARG A 538 25.11 23.52 9.74
C ARG A 538 24.01 23.90 10.73
N SER A 539 24.00 25.17 11.12
CA SER A 539 22.90 25.85 11.82
C SER A 539 21.75 26.25 10.87
N LEU A 540 21.21 25.28 10.11
CA LEU A 540 20.05 25.50 9.25
C LEU A 540 18.74 25.18 10.00
N PRO A 541 17.63 25.90 9.75
CA PRO A 541 16.36 25.69 10.48
C PRO A 541 15.74 24.29 10.36
N TRP A 542 16.20 23.50 9.38
CA TRP A 542 15.69 22.16 9.03
C TRP A 542 16.74 21.04 9.12
N ALA A 543 17.91 21.31 9.72
CA ALA A 543 18.93 20.29 9.94
C ALA A 543 18.50 19.32 11.06
N ILE A 544 18.62 18.00 10.84
CA ILE A 544 18.37 16.98 11.88
C ILE A 544 19.69 16.66 12.57
N SER A 545 19.97 17.28 13.71
CA SER A 545 21.15 16.90 14.50
C SER A 545 21.04 15.48 15.06
N GLY A 546 21.97 14.58 14.73
CA GLY A 546 22.15 13.29 15.42
C GLY A 546 21.89 12.00 14.61
N ASN A 547 21.76 10.88 15.29
CA ASN A 547 21.36 9.60 14.70
C ASN A 547 19.84 9.55 14.50
N PHE A 548 19.38 9.00 13.37
CA PHE A 548 17.97 8.67 13.14
C PHE A 548 17.80 7.17 12.92
N ASN A 549 16.63 6.64 13.24
CA ASN A 549 16.34 5.22 13.10
C ASN A 549 15.51 4.96 11.85
N LEU A 550 15.96 4.05 11.01
CA LEU A 550 15.14 3.34 10.04
C LEU A 550 14.41 2.19 10.72
N TYR A 551 13.18 1.94 10.30
CA TYR A 551 12.35 0.85 10.79
C TYR A 551 11.91 -0.04 9.65
N ASP A 552 11.87 -1.34 9.90
CA ASP A 552 11.24 -2.31 9.01
C ASP A 552 9.72 -2.22 9.17
N ALA A 553 9.10 -1.35 8.39
CA ALA A 553 7.67 -1.05 8.46
C ALA A 553 6.81 -2.31 8.32
N SER A 554 7.15 -3.18 7.37
CA SER A 554 6.45 -4.44 7.14
C SER A 554 6.50 -5.36 8.35
N TYR A 555 7.70 -5.57 8.91
CA TYR A 555 7.86 -6.38 10.11
C TYR A 555 6.94 -5.92 11.24
N LEU A 556 6.94 -4.61 11.51
CA LEU A 556 6.29 -4.03 12.68
C LEU A 556 4.77 -3.93 12.53
N ILE A 557 4.28 -3.69 11.32
CA ILE A 557 2.85 -3.73 10.99
C ILE A 557 2.31 -5.14 11.17
N ASN A 558 2.97 -6.15 10.61
CA ASN A 558 2.51 -7.53 10.68
C ASN A 558 2.50 -8.04 12.14
N GLU A 559 3.52 -7.68 12.89
CA GLU A 559 3.72 -8.00 14.31
C GLU A 559 2.61 -7.42 15.21
N THR A 560 1.95 -6.35 14.75
CA THR A 560 0.83 -5.71 15.44
C THR A 560 -0.51 -6.24 14.96
N LEU A 561 -0.70 -6.37 13.65
CA LEU A 561 -2.02 -6.62 13.06
C LEU A 561 -2.47 -8.09 13.14
N PHE A 562 -1.63 -9.05 12.75
CA PHE A 562 -2.09 -10.41 12.43
C PHE A 562 -2.56 -11.22 13.63
N ASP A 563 -2.08 -10.94 14.83
CA ASP A 563 -2.47 -11.66 16.05
C ASP A 563 -3.57 -10.96 16.83
N SER A 564 -3.51 -9.64 16.94
CA SER A 564 -4.35 -8.90 17.87
C SER A 564 -5.62 -8.31 17.26
N TYR A 565 -5.75 -8.26 15.94
CA TYR A 565 -6.87 -7.58 15.27
C TYR A 565 -7.60 -8.47 14.26
N THR A 566 -8.85 -8.10 13.98
CA THR A 566 -9.70 -8.72 12.97
C THR A 566 -10.74 -7.71 12.45
N PHE A 567 -11.32 -7.98 11.30
CA PHE A 567 -12.56 -7.36 10.85
C PHE A 567 -13.69 -8.37 10.99
N THR A 568 -14.52 -8.25 12.03
CA THR A 568 -15.66 -9.16 12.20
C THR A 568 -16.74 -8.95 11.14
N THR A 569 -16.79 -7.76 10.52
CA THR A 569 -17.84 -7.34 9.57
C THR A 569 -19.25 -7.39 10.15
N ILE A 570 -19.37 -7.41 11.48
CA ILE A 570 -20.64 -7.26 12.17
C ILE A 570 -21.18 -5.87 11.79
N PRO A 571 -22.41 -5.75 11.25
CA PRO A 571 -22.95 -4.48 10.79
C PRO A 571 -22.89 -3.41 11.90
N GLN A 572 -22.40 -2.20 11.61
CA GLN A 572 -22.22 -1.12 12.58
C GLN A 572 -23.16 0.06 12.32
N THR A 573 -23.21 0.51 11.08
CA THR A 573 -24.19 1.49 10.59
C THR A 573 -25.11 0.79 9.59
N ASN A 574 -26.08 1.51 9.03
CA ASN A 574 -26.58 1.10 7.73
C ASN A 574 -25.39 1.18 6.78
N ASP A 575 -25.04 0.09 6.10
CA ASP A 575 -24.06 0.14 5.02
C ASP A 575 -24.67 0.97 3.91
N ASP A 576 -24.48 2.29 3.95
CA ASP A 576 -25.12 3.28 3.07
C ASP A 576 -24.74 3.12 1.58
N PHE A 577 -23.94 2.11 1.24
CA PHE A 577 -23.29 2.05 -0.07
C PHE A 577 -23.40 0.71 -0.83
N ALA A 578 -23.85 -0.39 -0.20
CA ALA A 578 -24.08 -1.64 -0.91
C ALA A 578 -25.58 -1.91 -1.06
N PRO A 579 -26.16 -1.90 -2.27
CA PRO A 579 -27.49 -2.44 -2.47
C PRO A 579 -27.46 -3.92 -2.06
N GLY A 580 -28.30 -4.30 -1.10
CA GLY A 580 -28.29 -5.65 -0.51
C GLY A 580 -27.26 -5.87 0.60
N GLY A 581 -26.57 -4.83 1.07
CA GLY A 581 -25.74 -4.89 2.28
C GLY A 581 -26.56 -5.18 3.54
N LEU A 582 -25.92 -5.78 4.54
CA LEU A 582 -26.57 -6.05 5.83
C LEU A 582 -26.86 -4.72 6.53
N GLN A 583 -28.09 -4.54 6.99
CA GLN A 583 -28.47 -3.35 7.74
C GLN A 583 -28.10 -3.52 9.21
N GLY A 584 -27.62 -2.46 9.85
CA GLY A 584 -27.33 -2.46 11.29
C GLY A 584 -28.59 -2.40 12.16
N ASN A 585 -29.57 -3.29 11.98
CA ASN A 585 -30.85 -3.30 12.70
C ASN A 585 -31.15 -4.65 13.38
N ALA A 586 -32.10 -4.65 14.33
CA ALA A 586 -32.45 -5.83 15.13
C ALA A 586 -32.78 -7.10 14.32
N ALA A 587 -33.53 -6.96 13.21
CA ALA A 587 -33.90 -8.09 12.35
C ALA A 587 -32.66 -8.75 11.72
N THR A 588 -31.67 -7.95 11.35
CA THR A 588 -30.41 -8.45 10.79
C THR A 588 -29.63 -9.26 11.82
N TYR A 589 -29.48 -8.77 13.06
CA TYR A 589 -28.79 -9.54 14.10
C TYR A 589 -29.49 -10.86 14.44
N SER A 590 -30.83 -10.85 14.49
CA SER A 590 -31.60 -12.09 14.70
C SER A 590 -31.45 -13.06 13.53
N GLY A 591 -31.48 -12.58 12.28
CA GLY A 591 -31.29 -13.41 11.09
C GLY A 591 -29.88 -13.99 10.99
N LEU A 592 -28.86 -13.20 11.33
CA LEU A 592 -27.47 -13.64 11.42
C LEU A 592 -27.30 -14.75 12.46
N LEU A 593 -27.82 -14.56 13.68
CA LEU A 593 -27.74 -15.58 14.73
C LEU A 593 -28.54 -16.86 14.39
N ALA A 594 -29.66 -16.72 13.66
CA ALA A 594 -30.47 -17.84 13.19
C ALA A 594 -29.86 -18.55 11.97
N GLY A 595 -28.82 -18.00 11.35
CA GLY A 595 -28.23 -18.52 10.11
C GLY A 595 -29.08 -18.31 8.85
N THR A 596 -30.11 -17.46 8.91
CA THR A 596 -30.92 -17.08 7.73
C THR A 596 -30.28 -15.95 6.93
N LEU A 597 -29.32 -15.24 7.53
CA LEU A 597 -28.44 -14.27 6.89
C LEU A 597 -26.98 -14.68 7.13
N GLN A 598 -26.09 -14.25 6.24
CA GLN A 598 -24.66 -14.51 6.35
C GLN A 598 -23.88 -13.19 6.45
N LEU A 599 -22.81 -13.18 7.25
CA LEU A 599 -21.83 -12.10 7.24
C LEU A 599 -21.08 -12.06 5.89
N PRO A 600 -20.52 -10.90 5.50
CA PRO A 600 -19.71 -10.78 4.27
C PRO A 600 -18.60 -11.83 4.14
N ASN A 601 -18.02 -12.25 5.27
CA ASN A 601 -17.24 -13.47 5.34
C ASN A 601 -18.13 -14.64 5.80
N PRO A 602 -18.56 -15.56 4.92
CA PRO A 602 -19.47 -16.64 5.27
C PRO A 602 -18.85 -17.68 6.23
N ARG A 603 -17.51 -17.68 6.42
CA ARG A 603 -16.85 -18.51 7.42
C ARG A 603 -16.95 -17.95 8.83
N TYR A 604 -17.40 -16.70 9.00
CA TYR A 604 -17.65 -16.12 10.31
C TYR A 604 -19.08 -16.43 10.71
N LEU A 605 -19.21 -17.35 11.66
CA LEU A 605 -20.48 -17.83 12.17
C LEU A 605 -20.87 -17.03 13.41
N PRO A 606 -21.99 -16.30 13.39
CA PRO A 606 -22.53 -15.63 14.57
C PRO A 606 -22.71 -16.61 15.74
N TYR A 607 -22.28 -16.19 16.93
CA TYR A 607 -22.30 -17.00 18.14
C TYR A 607 -22.79 -16.18 19.33
N LYS A 608 -23.58 -16.83 20.20
CA LYS A 608 -24.06 -16.26 21.46
C LYS A 608 -23.28 -16.87 22.64
N PRO A 609 -22.26 -16.20 23.18
CA PRO A 609 -21.53 -16.69 24.35
C PRO A 609 -22.35 -16.53 25.64
N ALA A 610 -22.05 -17.37 26.63
CA ALA A 610 -22.66 -17.34 27.95
C ALA A 610 -22.45 -15.99 28.63
N GLY A 611 -23.52 -15.41 29.16
CA GLY A 611 -23.50 -14.10 29.82
C GLY A 611 -23.49 -12.88 28.89
N SER A 612 -23.56 -13.08 27.56
CA SER A 612 -23.73 -12.01 26.58
C SER A 612 -24.82 -12.34 25.55
N ASN A 613 -25.18 -11.37 24.70
CA ASN A 613 -26.20 -11.52 23.66
C ASN A 613 -25.68 -11.00 22.32
N PHE A 614 -26.06 -11.67 21.23
CA PHE A 614 -25.82 -11.21 19.86
C PHE A 614 -26.92 -10.19 19.46
N THR A 615 -26.88 -9.01 20.05
CA THR A 615 -27.86 -7.94 19.80
C THR A 615 -27.17 -6.66 19.40
N GLU A 616 -27.88 -5.80 18.68
CA GLU A 616 -27.39 -4.48 18.27
C GLU A 616 -26.81 -3.69 19.45
N SER A 617 -27.57 -3.58 20.54
CA SER A 617 -27.17 -2.83 21.74
C SER A 617 -25.87 -3.33 22.37
N LYS A 618 -25.56 -4.62 22.24
CA LYS A 618 -24.38 -5.25 22.83
C LYS A 618 -23.18 -5.17 21.88
N LEU A 619 -23.38 -5.43 20.59
CA LEU A 619 -22.32 -5.45 19.58
C LEU A 619 -21.88 -4.07 19.08
N LYS A 620 -22.64 -3.03 19.43
CA LYS A 620 -22.31 -1.60 19.24
C LYS A 620 -22.09 -0.86 20.56
N GLU A 621 -22.00 -1.58 21.69
CA GLU A 621 -21.73 -1.00 23.00
C GLU A 621 -20.42 -0.20 22.96
N LEU A 622 -20.55 1.10 23.25
CA LEU A 622 -19.41 1.98 23.49
C LEU A 622 -18.74 1.53 24.78
N GLY A 623 -17.41 1.46 24.77
CA GLY A 623 -16.64 1.22 25.98
C GLY A 623 -15.46 2.18 26.10
N ASN A 624 -14.58 1.88 27.04
CA ASN A 624 -13.37 2.65 27.29
C ASN A 624 -12.15 1.94 26.67
N ALA A 625 -10.94 2.38 27.03
CA ALA A 625 -9.69 1.86 26.48
C ALA A 625 -9.45 0.34 26.68
N ASP A 626 -10.23 -0.34 27.54
CA ASP A 626 -10.08 -1.79 27.82
C ASP A 626 -11.43 -2.54 27.86
N ALA A 627 -12.54 -1.91 27.46
CA ALA A 627 -13.88 -2.50 27.49
C ALA A 627 -14.74 -2.05 26.31
N GLY A 628 -15.88 -2.71 26.08
CA GLY A 628 -16.79 -2.41 24.97
C GLY A 628 -16.53 -3.27 23.73
N SER A 629 -17.34 -3.06 22.70
CA SER A 629 -17.52 -3.99 21.56
C SER A 629 -16.23 -4.29 20.81
N PHE A 630 -15.34 -3.30 20.71
CA PHE A 630 -14.00 -3.47 20.16
C PHE A 630 -13.22 -4.65 20.76
N PHE A 631 -13.41 -4.96 22.05
CA PHE A 631 -12.69 -6.02 22.76
C PHE A 631 -13.42 -7.37 22.81
N HIS A 632 -14.75 -7.38 22.63
CA HIS A 632 -15.55 -8.59 22.87
C HIS A 632 -16.39 -9.06 21.67
N ASN A 633 -16.44 -8.31 20.57
CA ASN A 633 -17.13 -8.71 19.33
C ASN A 633 -16.56 -10.00 18.73
N ALA A 634 -15.24 -10.19 18.78
CA ALA A 634 -14.61 -11.43 18.34
C ALA A 634 -15.09 -12.67 19.11
N GLY A 635 -15.65 -12.50 20.31
CA GLY A 635 -16.21 -13.59 21.13
C GLY A 635 -17.61 -14.01 20.70
N HIS A 636 -18.21 -13.23 19.80
CA HIS A 636 -19.52 -13.48 19.19
C HIS A 636 -19.39 -14.10 17.79
N ILE A 637 -18.18 -14.55 17.42
CA ILE A 637 -17.89 -15.16 16.12
C ILE A 637 -17.13 -16.46 16.33
N LEU A 638 -17.56 -17.51 15.65
CA LEU A 638 -16.81 -18.74 15.44
C LEU A 638 -16.30 -18.78 13.99
N VAL A 639 -15.13 -19.38 13.78
CA VAL A 639 -14.51 -19.46 12.45
C VAL A 639 -14.67 -20.86 11.86
N ASP A 640 -15.49 -21.01 10.83
CA ASP A 640 -15.71 -22.32 10.20
C ASP A 640 -14.48 -22.76 9.38
N GLY A 641 -13.97 -23.95 9.69
CA GLY A 641 -12.84 -24.54 8.99
C GLY A 641 -11.52 -23.77 9.21
N SER A 642 -11.26 -23.30 10.44
CA SER A 642 -10.00 -22.64 10.77
C SER A 642 -8.80 -23.55 10.48
N PHE A 643 -7.80 -23.01 9.78
CA PHE A 643 -6.63 -23.73 9.29
C PHE A 643 -5.39 -23.40 10.11
N ASN A 644 -4.70 -24.43 10.61
CA ASN A 644 -3.48 -24.25 11.38
C ASN A 644 -2.26 -24.16 10.45
N VAL A 645 -1.59 -23.00 10.45
CA VAL A 645 -0.39 -22.73 9.62
C VAL A 645 0.82 -23.59 10.02
N ASN A 646 0.79 -24.24 11.18
CA ASN A 646 1.81 -25.20 11.59
C ASN A 646 1.60 -26.60 10.97
N SER A 647 0.58 -26.78 10.12
CA SER A 647 0.36 -28.05 9.42
C SER A 647 1.58 -28.42 8.57
N THR A 648 2.06 -29.66 8.74
CA THR A 648 3.11 -30.26 7.92
C THR A 648 2.56 -31.21 6.85
N SER A 649 1.24 -31.21 6.64
CA SER A 649 0.58 -31.95 5.57
C SER A 649 0.50 -31.10 4.30
N VAL A 650 1.13 -31.60 3.23
CA VAL A 650 1.07 -30.97 1.90
C VAL A 650 -0.37 -30.96 1.38
N ASP A 651 -1.12 -32.04 1.59
CA ASP A 651 -2.50 -32.14 1.12
C ASP A 651 -3.43 -31.15 1.84
N ALA A 652 -3.17 -30.88 3.13
CA ALA A 652 -3.90 -29.88 3.90
C ALA A 652 -3.68 -28.47 3.34
N TRP A 653 -2.43 -28.10 3.05
CA TRP A 653 -2.08 -26.82 2.44
C TRP A 653 -2.61 -26.70 1.00
N GLU A 654 -2.54 -27.76 0.19
CA GLU A 654 -3.05 -27.76 -1.17
C GLU A 654 -4.56 -27.51 -1.20
N ALA A 655 -5.33 -28.18 -0.34
CA ALA A 655 -6.78 -27.94 -0.24
C ALA A 655 -7.10 -26.52 0.26
N PHE A 656 -6.32 -26.01 1.21
CA PHE A 656 -6.47 -24.67 1.74
C PHE A 656 -6.25 -23.60 0.66
N LEU A 657 -5.14 -23.70 -0.08
CA LEU A 657 -4.79 -22.80 -1.17
C LEU A 657 -5.77 -22.93 -2.35
N SER A 658 -6.33 -24.11 -2.57
CA SER A 658 -7.34 -24.35 -3.62
C SER A 658 -8.71 -23.74 -3.32
N GLY A 659 -8.92 -23.16 -2.13
CA GLY A 659 -10.21 -22.60 -1.71
C GLY A 659 -10.75 -21.48 -2.59
N THR A 660 -9.92 -20.88 -3.46
CA THR A 660 -10.32 -19.82 -4.38
C THR A 660 -10.65 -20.29 -5.80
N HIS A 661 -10.50 -21.60 -6.07
CA HIS A 661 -10.76 -22.20 -7.37
C HIS A 661 -12.16 -21.85 -7.88
N LYS A 662 -12.24 -21.23 -9.07
CA LYS A 662 -13.49 -20.80 -9.73
C LYS A 662 -14.37 -19.80 -8.97
N LEU A 663 -13.89 -19.20 -7.88
CA LEU A 663 -14.58 -18.05 -7.28
C LEU A 663 -14.64 -16.93 -8.31
N LYS A 664 -15.75 -16.20 -8.44
CA LYS A 664 -15.90 -15.14 -9.45
C LYS A 664 -15.16 -13.86 -9.05
N VAL A 665 -14.52 -13.15 -9.98
CA VAL A 665 -13.90 -11.83 -9.77
C VAL A 665 -14.74 -10.75 -10.41
N HIS A 666 -14.69 -9.52 -9.90
CA HIS A 666 -15.27 -8.36 -10.59
C HIS A 666 -14.33 -7.84 -11.66
N LYS A 667 -14.84 -7.66 -12.88
CA LYS A 667 -14.11 -7.00 -13.97
C LYS A 667 -14.55 -5.54 -14.11
N ILE A 668 -13.64 -4.67 -14.53
CA ILE A 668 -13.91 -3.30 -14.95
C ILE A 668 -13.44 -3.11 -16.40
N ASN A 669 -14.12 -2.25 -17.14
CA ASN A 669 -13.71 -1.88 -18.50
C ASN A 669 -12.69 -0.73 -18.47
N ASP A 670 -12.25 -0.31 -19.66
CA ASP A 670 -11.22 0.70 -19.78
C ASP A 670 -11.55 2.06 -19.15
N SER A 671 -12.83 2.42 -19.11
CA SER A 671 -13.31 3.65 -18.49
C SER A 671 -13.49 3.57 -16.96
N GLY A 672 -13.20 2.41 -16.36
CA GLY A 672 -13.39 2.14 -14.93
C GLY A 672 -14.82 1.76 -14.53
N THR A 673 -15.67 1.42 -15.50
CA THR A 673 -17.05 0.95 -15.25
C THR A 673 -17.05 -0.55 -15.01
N LEU A 674 -17.85 -1.03 -14.04
CA LEU A 674 -17.99 -2.47 -13.78
C LEU A 674 -18.57 -3.22 -14.99
N ASP A 675 -17.92 -4.33 -15.32
CA ASP A 675 -18.29 -5.30 -16.35
C ASP A 675 -18.68 -6.64 -15.71
N GLY A 676 -19.38 -6.57 -14.57
CA GLY A 676 -19.91 -7.73 -13.86
C GLY A 676 -18.86 -8.69 -13.26
N PHE A 677 -19.32 -9.91 -12.97
CA PHE A 677 -18.51 -10.97 -12.37
C PHE A 677 -18.09 -12.01 -13.41
N HIS A 678 -16.80 -12.29 -13.49
CA HIS A 678 -16.21 -13.28 -14.39
C HIS A 678 -15.68 -14.47 -13.59
N ALA A 679 -15.86 -15.68 -14.12
CA ALA A 679 -15.42 -16.92 -13.47
C ALA A 679 -14.04 -17.33 -14.03
N PRO A 680 -12.97 -17.27 -13.23
CA PRO A 680 -11.65 -17.76 -13.63
C PRO A 680 -11.69 -19.29 -13.76
N THR A 681 -10.70 -19.84 -14.47
CA THR A 681 -10.63 -21.29 -14.70
C THR A 681 -9.80 -22.03 -13.65
N ARG A 682 -9.02 -21.29 -12.86
CA ARG A 682 -7.96 -21.82 -11.98
C ARG A 682 -8.02 -21.22 -10.57
N VAL A 683 -7.10 -21.66 -9.70
CA VAL A 683 -6.88 -21.06 -8.37
C VAL A 683 -6.29 -19.67 -8.58
N ARG A 684 -6.68 -18.71 -7.74
CA ARG A 684 -6.23 -17.32 -7.90
C ARG A 684 -6.20 -16.54 -6.60
N PHE A 685 -5.37 -15.51 -6.58
CA PHE A 685 -5.25 -14.57 -5.47
C PHE A 685 -5.14 -13.16 -6.06
N PRO A 686 -6.25 -12.59 -6.54
CA PRO A 686 -6.24 -11.28 -7.16
C PRO A 686 -5.87 -10.23 -6.11
N ARG A 687 -4.95 -9.33 -6.44
CA ARG A 687 -4.52 -8.26 -5.54
C ARG A 687 -5.63 -7.24 -5.31
N ALA A 688 -6.29 -6.79 -6.38
CA ALA A 688 -7.41 -5.85 -6.29
C ALA A 688 -8.76 -6.57 -6.43
N ALA A 689 -9.79 -6.06 -5.75
CA ALA A 689 -11.14 -6.63 -5.85
C ALA A 689 -11.75 -6.52 -7.25
N SER A 690 -11.38 -5.47 -7.99
CA SER A 690 -11.76 -5.22 -9.39
C SER A 690 -10.53 -5.07 -10.27
N HIS A 691 -10.52 -5.75 -11.42
CA HIS A 691 -9.39 -5.81 -12.36
C HIS A 691 -9.84 -5.47 -13.80
N LEU A 692 -8.92 -5.03 -14.64
CA LEU A 692 -9.19 -4.68 -16.05
C LEU A 692 -9.08 -5.92 -16.96
N SER A 693 -8.06 -6.75 -16.73
CA SER A 693 -7.72 -7.89 -17.59
C SER A 693 -7.86 -9.22 -16.86
N ASP A 694 -8.12 -10.29 -17.63
CA ASP A 694 -8.29 -11.63 -17.08
C ASP A 694 -7.01 -12.19 -16.46
N GLY A 695 -7.10 -13.34 -15.79
CA GLY A 695 -5.98 -13.97 -15.10
C GLY A 695 -4.83 -14.40 -16.02
N MET A 696 -3.61 -14.07 -15.62
CA MET A 696 -2.37 -14.49 -16.25
C MET A 696 -2.09 -15.96 -15.91
N SER A 697 -2.07 -16.83 -16.92
CA SER A 697 -1.92 -18.28 -16.78
C SER A 697 -0.56 -18.82 -17.28
N THR A 698 0.29 -17.96 -17.84
CA THR A 698 1.62 -18.32 -18.37
C THR A 698 2.72 -17.61 -17.58
N THR A 699 3.98 -18.02 -17.73
CA THR A 699 5.12 -17.27 -17.17
C THR A 699 5.57 -16.10 -18.08
N SER A 700 4.99 -15.98 -19.27
CA SER A 700 5.27 -14.89 -20.22
C SER A 700 4.47 -13.64 -19.87
N ILE A 701 5.12 -12.48 -19.91
CA ILE A 701 4.50 -11.19 -19.58
C ILE A 701 3.63 -10.72 -20.74
N ASP A 702 2.33 -10.62 -20.49
CA ASP A 702 1.33 -9.97 -21.34
C ASP A 702 0.68 -8.80 -20.57
N ASP A 703 -0.35 -8.17 -21.17
CA ASP A 703 -1.07 -7.05 -20.55
C ASP A 703 -1.71 -7.43 -19.20
N SER A 704 -2.07 -8.71 -19.02
CA SER A 704 -2.64 -9.24 -17.77
C SER A 704 -1.65 -9.19 -16.61
N TYR A 705 -0.34 -9.18 -16.86
CA TYR A 705 0.67 -8.97 -15.81
C TYR A 705 0.50 -7.62 -15.09
N TRP A 706 0.09 -6.58 -15.81
CA TRP A 706 0.00 -5.20 -15.31
C TRP A 706 -1.38 -4.83 -14.76
N THR A 707 -2.41 -5.52 -15.24
CA THR A 707 -3.81 -5.08 -15.10
C THR A 707 -4.78 -6.17 -14.63
N GLY A 708 -4.29 -7.42 -14.55
CA GLY A 708 -5.02 -8.60 -14.09
C GLY A 708 -4.48 -9.14 -12.78
N PHE A 709 -4.29 -10.46 -12.71
CA PHE A 709 -3.79 -11.19 -11.55
C PHE A 709 -3.23 -12.56 -11.96
N ARG A 710 -2.48 -13.23 -11.08
CA ARG A 710 -1.96 -14.58 -11.32
C ARG A 710 -3.05 -15.66 -11.16
N GLU A 711 -3.20 -16.52 -12.18
CA GLU A 711 -3.95 -17.78 -12.13
C GLU A 711 -3.00 -18.98 -12.05
N LEU A 712 -3.24 -19.87 -11.08
CA LEU A 712 -2.35 -20.98 -10.74
C LEU A 712 -2.91 -22.33 -11.18
N GLU A 713 -2.09 -23.12 -11.87
CA GLU A 713 -2.35 -24.52 -12.13
C GLU A 713 -2.33 -25.35 -10.85
N GLN A 714 -3.04 -26.48 -10.84
CA GLN A 714 -3.05 -27.37 -9.66
C GLN A 714 -1.64 -27.85 -9.28
N THR A 715 -0.78 -28.04 -10.28
CA THR A 715 0.64 -28.39 -10.10
C THR A 715 1.41 -27.28 -9.38
N GLU A 716 1.22 -26.03 -9.77
CA GLU A 716 1.78 -24.85 -9.10
C GLU A 716 1.26 -24.74 -7.66
N VAL A 717 -0.04 -24.95 -7.43
CA VAL A 717 -0.63 -24.94 -6.07
C VAL A 717 -0.01 -26.03 -5.19
N ARG A 718 0.20 -27.24 -5.72
CA ARG A 718 0.85 -28.34 -4.99
C ARG A 718 2.34 -28.08 -4.72
N GLN A 719 3.03 -27.41 -5.64
CA GLN A 719 4.41 -26.97 -5.42
C GLN A 719 4.48 -25.93 -4.28
N ILE A 720 3.59 -24.93 -4.29
CA ILE A 720 3.47 -23.96 -3.18
C ILE A 720 3.19 -24.69 -1.88
N ALA A 721 2.21 -25.60 -1.84
CA ALA A 721 1.87 -26.35 -0.63
C ALA A 721 3.06 -27.17 -0.09
N THR A 722 3.83 -27.80 -0.98
CA THR A 722 5.04 -28.54 -0.63
C THR A 722 6.09 -27.62 -0.02
N GLU A 723 6.34 -26.48 -0.66
CA GLU A 723 7.36 -25.55 -0.19
C GLU A 723 6.94 -24.80 1.09
N VAL A 724 5.66 -24.47 1.25
CA VAL A 724 5.13 -23.94 2.52
C VAL A 724 5.39 -24.92 3.66
N VAL A 725 5.17 -26.22 3.45
CA VAL A 725 5.50 -27.24 4.46
C VAL A 725 7.01 -27.28 4.77
N ASN A 726 7.88 -27.12 3.77
CA ASN A 726 9.32 -27.03 3.98
C ASN A 726 9.68 -25.79 4.84
N GLN A 727 9.10 -24.63 4.52
CA GLN A 727 9.28 -23.40 5.29
C GLN A 727 8.76 -23.54 6.74
N VAL A 728 7.61 -24.20 6.92
CA VAL A 728 7.06 -24.52 8.26
C VAL A 728 8.03 -25.39 9.05
N ARG A 729 8.62 -26.43 8.44
CA ARG A 729 9.61 -27.30 9.11
C ARG A 729 10.90 -26.56 9.48
N GLN A 730 11.32 -25.60 8.67
CA GLN A 730 12.55 -24.83 8.92
C GLN A 730 12.37 -23.72 9.96
N ARG A 731 11.18 -23.11 10.04
CA ARG A 731 10.93 -21.89 10.83
C ARG A 731 10.06 -22.12 12.07
N GLY A 732 9.25 -23.18 12.03
CA GLY A 732 8.19 -23.45 12.98
C GLY A 732 8.58 -24.42 14.11
N PRO A 733 7.62 -24.77 14.98
CA PRO A 733 6.26 -24.26 14.97
C PRO A 733 6.20 -22.75 15.29
N PHE A 734 5.38 -22.02 14.53
CA PHE A 734 5.10 -20.60 14.76
C PHE A 734 4.22 -20.46 16.01
N LEU A 735 4.58 -19.53 16.89
CA LEU A 735 3.87 -19.30 18.15
C LEU A 735 2.71 -18.30 17.99
N ASN A 736 2.79 -17.45 16.97
CA ASN A 736 1.83 -16.42 16.60
C ASN A 736 1.83 -16.22 15.07
N LEU A 737 0.79 -15.59 14.51
CA LEU A 737 0.65 -15.36 13.07
C LEU A 737 1.64 -14.32 12.56
N GLY A 738 2.00 -13.32 13.38
CA GLY A 738 3.08 -12.36 13.08
C GLY A 738 4.37 -13.06 12.69
N ASP A 739 4.79 -14.07 13.46
CA ASP A 739 6.00 -14.89 13.21
C ASP A 739 5.92 -15.68 11.89
N PHE A 740 4.73 -16.11 11.48
CA PHE A 740 4.51 -16.82 10.22
C PHE A 740 4.60 -15.87 9.02
N VAL A 741 3.97 -14.70 9.15
CA VAL A 741 3.90 -13.66 8.12
C VAL A 741 5.27 -12.99 7.94
N ASN A 742 6.00 -12.76 9.04
CA ASN A 742 7.28 -12.05 9.04
C ASN A 742 8.49 -12.92 8.70
N ARG A 743 9.54 -12.26 8.22
CA ARG A 743 10.89 -12.82 8.12
C ARG A 743 11.47 -13.07 9.51
N LYS A 744 12.40 -14.02 9.62
CA LYS A 744 13.16 -14.22 10.86
C LYS A 744 14.20 -13.10 11.02
N LEU A 745 14.50 -12.68 12.24
CA LEU A 745 15.57 -11.72 12.48
C LEU A 745 16.90 -12.46 12.63
N GLN A 746 17.45 -12.91 11.50
CA GLN A 746 18.71 -13.63 11.44
C GLN A 746 19.40 -13.45 10.08
N SER A 747 20.72 -13.40 10.08
CA SER A 747 21.56 -13.23 8.89
C SER A 747 21.68 -14.51 8.04
N THR A 748 20.54 -15.05 7.60
CA THR A 748 20.40 -16.23 6.73
C THR A 748 19.28 -15.99 5.73
N ASP A 749 19.02 -16.91 4.80
CA ASP A 749 17.89 -16.79 3.86
C ASP A 749 16.53 -16.68 4.54
N LEU A 750 16.35 -17.25 5.75
CA LEU A 750 15.11 -17.10 6.50
C LEU A 750 14.84 -15.65 6.94
N GLY A 751 15.87 -14.81 6.93
CA GLY A 751 15.75 -13.40 7.26
C GLY A 751 15.39 -12.49 6.10
N LYS A 752 15.35 -13.00 4.86
CA LYS A 752 15.07 -12.21 3.66
C LYS A 752 13.57 -12.01 3.38
N SER A 753 12.73 -12.95 3.82
CA SER A 753 11.27 -12.89 3.70
C SER A 753 10.57 -13.87 4.65
N GLY A 754 9.25 -13.70 4.83
CA GLY A 754 8.40 -14.60 5.62
C GLY A 754 8.17 -15.96 4.97
N ALA A 755 7.54 -16.88 5.70
CA ALA A 755 7.43 -18.28 5.29
C ALA A 755 6.67 -18.46 3.97
N LEU A 756 5.56 -17.76 3.80
CA LEU A 756 4.72 -17.88 2.61
C LEU A 756 5.34 -17.15 1.42
N GLN A 757 5.92 -15.96 1.61
CA GLN A 757 6.64 -15.27 0.52
C GLN A 757 7.84 -16.10 0.03
N ALA A 758 8.63 -16.69 0.92
CA ALA A 758 9.74 -17.56 0.54
C ALA A 758 9.27 -18.75 -0.31
N ALA A 759 8.12 -19.35 0.04
CA ALA A 759 7.55 -20.45 -0.75
C ALA A 759 7.08 -20.01 -2.14
N LEU A 760 6.46 -18.83 -2.25
CA LEU A 760 6.06 -18.25 -3.54
C LEU A 760 7.28 -17.96 -4.42
N ASP A 761 8.35 -17.40 -3.84
CA ASP A 761 9.60 -17.06 -4.52
C ASP A 761 10.35 -18.29 -5.03
N LEU A 762 10.32 -19.39 -4.29
CA LEU A 762 10.93 -20.66 -4.69
C LEU A 762 10.09 -21.47 -5.70
N THR A 763 8.85 -21.05 -5.97
CA THR A 763 7.91 -21.77 -6.84
C THR A 763 7.40 -20.87 -7.98
N VAL A 764 6.24 -20.24 -7.81
CA VAL A 764 5.49 -19.58 -8.89
C VAL A 764 6.05 -18.22 -9.32
N ASN A 765 6.81 -17.56 -8.45
CA ASN A 765 7.48 -16.31 -8.81
C ASN A 765 8.84 -16.54 -9.48
N LYS A 766 9.39 -17.75 -9.36
CA LYS A 766 10.68 -18.11 -9.96
C LYS A 766 10.55 -18.17 -11.48
N GLY A 767 11.46 -17.50 -12.19
CA GLY A 767 11.50 -17.53 -13.65
C GLY A 767 10.41 -16.69 -14.33
N LEU A 768 9.76 -15.78 -13.61
CA LEU A 768 8.98 -14.69 -14.22
C LEU A 768 9.94 -13.80 -15.01
N ASP A 769 9.85 -13.84 -16.35
CA ASP A 769 10.67 -13.14 -17.36
C ASP A 769 12.10 -12.79 -16.94
N ALA A 770 13.08 -13.54 -17.48
CA ALA A 770 14.50 -13.35 -17.21
C ALA A 770 15.00 -11.90 -17.47
N SER A 771 14.31 -11.10 -18.28
CA SER A 771 14.67 -9.70 -18.49
C SER A 771 14.38 -8.77 -17.30
N TYR A 772 13.72 -9.27 -16.25
CA TYR A 772 13.55 -8.58 -14.96
C TYR A 772 14.57 -8.98 -13.90
N GLU A 773 15.48 -9.91 -14.22
CA GLU A 773 16.53 -10.30 -13.29
C GLU A 773 17.35 -9.08 -12.88
N LEU A 774 17.62 -8.98 -11.58
CA LEU A 774 18.46 -7.93 -11.04
C LEU A 774 19.87 -8.02 -11.67
N PRO A 775 20.41 -6.94 -12.27
CA PRO A 775 21.77 -6.93 -12.82
C PRO A 775 22.83 -7.47 -11.85
N ALA A 776 23.88 -8.12 -12.38
CA ALA A 776 24.95 -8.76 -11.59
C ALA A 776 25.65 -7.85 -10.56
N GLY A 777 25.55 -6.52 -10.71
CA GLY A 777 26.05 -5.52 -9.76
C GLY A 777 25.21 -5.36 -8.48
N HIS A 778 24.05 -6.02 -8.36
CA HIS A 778 23.23 -6.04 -7.14
C HIS A 778 23.71 -6.96 -6.03
N ALA A 779 24.78 -7.73 -6.28
CA ALA A 779 25.42 -8.59 -5.29
C ALA A 779 25.94 -7.85 -4.04
N THR A 780 25.77 -6.53 -3.93
CA THR A 780 26.07 -5.72 -2.73
C THR A 780 24.96 -5.75 -1.66
N PHE A 781 23.76 -6.25 -1.97
CA PHE A 781 22.65 -6.30 -1.01
C PHE A 781 22.35 -7.74 -0.56
N ASP A 782 22.98 -8.16 0.54
CA ASP A 782 22.79 -9.49 1.14
C ASP A 782 21.32 -9.79 1.54
N ASN A 783 20.48 -8.76 1.63
CA ASN A 783 19.11 -8.87 2.07
C ASN A 783 18.13 -9.32 0.98
N ILE A 784 18.52 -9.29 -0.29
CA ILE A 784 17.65 -9.61 -1.41
C ILE A 784 17.61 -11.14 -1.61
N PRO A 785 16.42 -11.77 -1.73
CA PRO A 785 16.31 -13.18 -2.13
C PRO A 785 16.95 -13.44 -3.50
N VAL A 786 17.64 -14.58 -3.64
CA VAL A 786 18.49 -14.91 -4.82
C VAL A 786 17.72 -14.87 -6.15
N ASP A 787 16.45 -15.26 -6.15
CA ASP A 787 15.59 -15.32 -7.35
C ASP A 787 14.64 -14.11 -7.46
N SER A 788 14.89 -13.02 -6.72
CA SER A 788 14.03 -11.83 -6.76
C SER A 788 14.29 -10.99 -8.02
N THR A 789 13.22 -10.50 -8.65
CA THR A 789 13.29 -9.72 -9.90
C THR A 789 12.84 -8.28 -9.68
N GLN A 790 13.22 -7.36 -10.55
CA GLN A 790 12.69 -5.99 -10.56
C GLN A 790 11.19 -5.94 -10.89
N GLY A 791 10.61 -7.01 -11.43
CA GLY A 791 9.17 -7.21 -11.54
C GLY A 791 8.47 -7.42 -10.19
N SER A 792 9.22 -7.49 -9.08
CA SER A 792 8.62 -7.85 -7.81
C SER A 792 7.61 -6.84 -7.30
N GLY A 793 6.45 -7.34 -6.88
CA GLY A 793 5.34 -6.55 -6.39
C GLY A 793 4.40 -6.00 -7.45
N PHE A 794 4.57 -6.28 -8.75
CA PHE A 794 3.51 -6.01 -9.75
C PHE A 794 2.41 -7.08 -9.73
N PRO A 795 1.21 -6.84 -10.30
CA PRO A 795 0.04 -7.74 -10.14
C PRO A 795 0.25 -9.17 -10.64
N GLY A 796 1.07 -9.36 -11.69
CA GLY A 796 1.38 -10.69 -12.21
C GLY A 796 2.39 -11.49 -11.39
N GLN A 797 3.12 -10.86 -10.47
CA GLN A 797 3.90 -11.56 -9.43
C GLN A 797 3.04 -11.70 -8.17
N LEU A 798 2.93 -12.94 -7.67
CA LEU A 798 2.12 -13.23 -6.50
C LEU A 798 2.86 -12.83 -5.22
N LEU A 799 2.29 -11.90 -4.45
CA LEU A 799 2.81 -11.54 -3.14
C LEU A 799 2.09 -12.31 -2.03
N GLN A 800 2.78 -12.48 -0.89
CA GLN A 800 2.20 -13.04 0.32
C GLN A 800 0.95 -12.27 0.76
N GLY A 801 0.93 -10.94 0.64
CA GLY A 801 -0.23 -10.11 0.92
C GLY A 801 -1.47 -10.48 0.09
N ASP A 802 -1.28 -10.87 -1.17
CA ASP A 802 -2.36 -11.28 -2.09
C ASP A 802 -3.04 -12.59 -1.63
N VAL A 803 -2.25 -13.53 -1.09
CA VAL A 803 -2.77 -14.77 -0.49
C VAL A 803 -3.44 -14.48 0.85
N LEU A 804 -2.78 -13.68 1.72
CA LEU A 804 -3.26 -13.40 3.07
C LEU A 804 -4.55 -12.58 3.08
N GLN A 805 -4.77 -11.67 2.13
CA GLN A 805 -6.04 -10.94 2.09
C GLN A 805 -7.24 -11.87 1.89
N THR A 806 -7.05 -13.03 1.26
CA THR A 806 -8.12 -14.01 1.04
C THR A 806 -8.19 -15.04 2.17
N LEU A 807 -7.03 -15.50 2.67
CA LEU A 807 -6.95 -16.68 3.54
C LEU A 807 -6.77 -16.35 5.04
N ALA A 808 -6.18 -15.21 5.38
CA ALA A 808 -5.87 -14.85 6.77
C ALA A 808 -7.05 -14.88 7.75
N PRO A 809 -8.30 -14.53 7.38
CA PRO A 809 -9.42 -14.49 8.33
C PRO A 809 -9.71 -15.82 9.04
N TYR A 810 -9.27 -16.94 8.45
CA TYR A 810 -9.45 -18.28 8.99
C TYR A 810 -8.14 -19.05 9.18
N MET A 811 -7.00 -18.37 9.13
CA MET A 811 -5.70 -18.92 9.55
C MET A 811 -5.53 -18.81 11.07
N SER A 812 -4.88 -19.81 11.67
CA SER A 812 -4.49 -19.80 13.08
C SER A 812 -3.14 -20.50 13.25
N VAL A 813 -2.46 -20.25 14.37
CA VAL A 813 -1.29 -21.05 14.81
C VAL A 813 -1.67 -22.16 15.80
N ARG A 814 -2.91 -22.13 16.29
CA ARG A 814 -3.46 -23.09 17.26
C ARG A 814 -4.78 -23.62 16.74
N SER A 815 -4.94 -24.94 16.78
CA SER A 815 -6.21 -25.58 16.47
C SER A 815 -7.13 -25.49 17.68
N ASP A 816 -8.36 -25.02 17.48
CA ASP A 816 -9.38 -25.00 18.53
C ASP A 816 -10.30 -26.22 18.49
N THR A 817 -10.22 -27.03 17.45
CA THR A 817 -10.87 -28.34 17.39
C THR A 817 -9.79 -29.41 17.26
N PHE A 818 -9.80 -30.41 18.14
CA PHE A 818 -8.82 -31.48 18.12
C PHE A 818 -9.45 -32.83 18.45
N THR A 819 -8.84 -33.88 17.88
CA THR A 819 -9.18 -35.27 18.17
C THR A 819 -8.15 -35.80 19.17
N ILE A 820 -8.62 -36.19 20.36
CA ILE A 820 -7.81 -36.84 21.39
C ILE A 820 -8.07 -38.34 21.30
N ARG A 821 -7.01 -39.13 21.13
CA ARG A 821 -7.05 -40.58 21.33
C ARG A 821 -6.34 -40.94 22.62
N ALA A 822 -6.96 -41.80 23.42
CA ALA A 822 -6.39 -42.26 24.67
C ALA A 822 -6.42 -43.79 24.76
N TYR A 823 -5.44 -44.34 25.46
CA TYR A 823 -5.31 -45.76 25.80
C TYR A 823 -5.31 -45.91 27.31
N GLY A 824 -6.12 -46.84 27.81
CA GLY A 824 -6.12 -47.24 29.21
C GLY A 824 -5.88 -48.74 29.33
N GLU A 825 -5.09 -49.14 30.33
CA GLU A 825 -4.93 -50.55 30.69
C GLU A 825 -5.07 -50.77 32.19
N ALA A 826 -5.70 -51.87 32.55
CA ALA A 826 -5.68 -52.40 33.90
C ALA A 826 -4.61 -53.50 33.99
N ARG A 827 -3.89 -53.56 35.11
CA ARG A 827 -2.85 -54.56 35.35
C ARG A 827 -3.13 -55.34 36.64
N ASP A 828 -2.74 -56.61 36.66
CA ASP A 828 -2.79 -57.43 37.88
C ASP A 828 -1.64 -57.07 38.85
N SER A 829 -1.62 -57.71 40.02
CA SER A 829 -0.55 -57.53 41.03
C SER A 829 0.84 -57.96 40.56
N SER A 830 0.93 -58.71 39.45
CA SER A 830 2.18 -59.07 38.78
C SER A 830 2.53 -58.13 37.62
N ASN A 831 1.86 -56.97 37.55
CA ASN A 831 2.04 -55.95 36.51
C ASN A 831 1.70 -56.43 35.08
N ARG A 832 0.89 -57.48 34.92
CA ARG A 832 0.45 -57.97 33.60
C ARG A 832 -0.85 -57.29 33.17
N PRO A 833 -0.97 -56.79 31.92
CA PRO A 833 -2.21 -56.20 31.43
C PRO A 833 -3.36 -57.22 31.42
N THR A 834 -4.48 -56.89 32.07
CA THR A 834 -5.69 -57.73 32.14
C THR A 834 -6.83 -57.18 31.30
N ALA A 835 -6.86 -55.87 31.06
CA ALA A 835 -7.83 -55.22 30.17
C ALA A 835 -7.17 -54.05 29.45
N ARG A 836 -7.62 -53.77 28.23
CA ARG A 836 -7.17 -52.66 27.40
C ARG A 836 -8.36 -51.99 26.76
N VAL A 837 -8.40 -50.67 26.79
CA VAL A 837 -9.44 -49.85 26.16
C VAL A 837 -8.80 -48.70 25.42
N TRP A 838 -9.41 -48.33 24.31
CA TRP A 838 -9.03 -47.17 23.52
C TRP A 838 -10.26 -46.31 23.29
N CYS A 839 -10.10 -45.00 23.35
CA CYS A 839 -11.18 -44.07 23.05
C CYS A 839 -10.68 -42.90 22.21
N GLU A 840 -11.63 -42.28 21.52
CA GLU A 840 -11.45 -41.08 20.72
C GLU A 840 -12.49 -40.05 21.15
N ALA A 841 -12.03 -38.84 21.42
CA ALA A 841 -12.87 -37.69 21.73
C ALA A 841 -12.55 -36.54 20.78
N VAL A 842 -13.56 -35.94 20.15
CA VAL A 842 -13.41 -34.66 19.44
C VAL A 842 -13.80 -33.57 20.41
N VAL A 843 -12.89 -32.63 20.64
CA VAL A 843 -13.06 -31.54 21.61
C VAL A 843 -12.88 -30.21 20.89
N GLN A 844 -13.74 -29.24 21.22
CA GLN A 844 -13.72 -27.90 20.64
C GLN A 844 -13.63 -26.83 21.72
N ARG A 845 -12.70 -25.89 21.57
CA ARG A 845 -12.62 -24.67 22.38
C ARG A 845 -13.69 -23.69 21.94
N LEU A 846 -14.34 -23.06 22.91
CA LEU A 846 -15.31 -22.00 22.68
C LEU A 846 -14.75 -20.62 23.10
N PRO A 847 -15.36 -19.52 22.63
CA PRO A 847 -15.06 -18.19 23.15
C PRO A 847 -15.38 -18.05 24.64
N ASP A 848 -16.31 -18.82 25.17
CA ASP A 848 -16.79 -18.71 26.56
C ASP A 848 -15.66 -18.85 27.59
N PRO A 849 -15.56 -17.93 28.57
CA PRO A 849 -14.62 -18.07 29.68
C PRO A 849 -15.04 -19.21 30.63
N MET A 850 -14.06 -19.89 31.22
CA MET A 850 -14.29 -20.72 32.39
C MET A 850 -14.68 -19.82 33.57
N PRO A 851 -15.69 -20.18 34.38
CA PRO A 851 -16.03 -19.42 35.58
C PRO A 851 -14.79 -19.24 36.48
N SER A 852 -14.55 -18.02 36.97
CA SER A 852 -13.49 -17.76 37.94
C SER A 852 -14.05 -17.86 39.37
N THR A 853 -13.23 -18.34 40.31
CA THR A 853 -13.57 -18.38 41.74
C THR A 853 -13.40 -17.02 42.44
N SER A 854 -12.84 -16.03 41.74
CA SER A 854 -12.46 -14.71 42.25
C SER A 854 -13.39 -13.58 41.80
N GLY A 855 -14.50 -13.92 41.14
CA GLY A 855 -15.26 -13.05 40.23
C GLY A 855 -15.61 -11.65 40.76
N SER A 856 -15.26 -10.63 39.96
CA SER A 856 -15.84 -9.28 40.04
C SER A 856 -15.97 -8.56 38.69
N GLY A 857 -15.52 -9.15 37.57
CA GLY A 857 -15.61 -8.56 36.24
C GLY A 857 -16.97 -8.76 35.55
N SER A 858 -17.35 -7.87 34.64
CA SER A 858 -18.56 -8.07 33.82
C SER A 858 -18.37 -9.27 32.88
N ALA A 859 -19.48 -9.92 32.48
CA ALA A 859 -19.41 -11.07 31.57
C ALA A 859 -18.71 -10.75 30.23
N THR A 860 -18.81 -9.50 29.74
CA THR A 860 -18.13 -9.06 28.52
C THR A 860 -16.63 -8.81 28.72
N GLN A 861 -16.22 -8.38 29.91
CA GLN A 861 -14.80 -8.27 30.27
C GLN A 861 -14.15 -9.65 30.37
N GLU A 862 -14.81 -10.61 31.04
CA GLU A 862 -14.35 -12.00 31.11
C GLU A 862 -14.34 -12.67 29.72
N LEU A 863 -15.30 -12.34 28.85
CA LEU A 863 -15.31 -12.80 27.46
C LEU A 863 -14.10 -12.28 26.67
N ALA A 864 -13.80 -10.99 26.77
CA ALA A 864 -12.64 -10.37 26.13
C ALA A 864 -11.34 -11.00 26.63
N LYS A 865 -11.16 -11.09 27.95
CA LYS A 865 -9.97 -11.63 28.59
C LYS A 865 -10.33 -12.41 29.87
N PRO A 866 -10.35 -13.76 29.81
CA PRO A 866 -10.70 -14.58 30.97
C PRO A 866 -9.73 -14.39 32.14
N THR A 867 -10.25 -14.25 33.36
CA THR A 867 -9.42 -14.19 34.58
C THR A 867 -9.09 -15.57 35.15
N SER A 868 -9.89 -16.58 34.81
CA SER A 868 -9.66 -17.97 35.22
C SER A 868 -8.34 -18.52 34.66
N THR A 869 -7.57 -19.24 35.47
CA THR A 869 -6.34 -19.93 35.05
C THR A 869 -6.59 -21.03 34.02
N PHE A 870 -7.81 -21.58 33.99
CA PHE A 870 -8.24 -22.54 32.97
C PHE A 870 -8.64 -21.87 31.64
N GLY A 871 -8.68 -20.54 31.58
CA GLY A 871 -8.94 -19.78 30.36
C GLY A 871 -10.36 -19.96 29.84
N ARG A 872 -10.50 -20.59 28.66
CA ARG A 872 -11.78 -20.74 27.95
C ARG A 872 -12.32 -22.17 28.02
N ARG A 873 -13.63 -22.31 27.87
CA ARG A 873 -14.35 -23.59 27.92
C ARG A 873 -13.99 -24.47 26.73
N PHE A 874 -14.02 -25.78 26.98
CA PHE A 874 -13.96 -26.81 25.95
C PHE A 874 -15.22 -27.68 26.03
N ASN A 875 -15.78 -27.99 24.88
CA ASN A 875 -16.90 -28.92 24.75
C ASN A 875 -16.42 -30.21 24.08
N ILE A 876 -16.84 -31.36 24.61
CA ILE A 876 -16.71 -32.65 23.93
C ILE A 876 -17.82 -32.71 22.89
N LEU A 877 -17.47 -32.68 21.61
CA LEU A 877 -18.42 -32.76 20.50
C LEU A 877 -18.83 -34.20 20.21
N SER A 878 -17.89 -35.14 20.32
CA SER A 878 -18.15 -36.56 20.15
C SER A 878 -17.19 -37.38 21.00
N PHE A 879 -17.66 -38.54 21.45
CA PHE A 879 -16.84 -39.53 22.14
C PHE A 879 -17.21 -40.92 21.61
N ARG A 880 -16.20 -41.76 21.34
CA ARG A 880 -16.40 -43.16 20.98
C ARG A 880 -15.29 -44.05 21.52
N TRP A 881 -15.63 -45.29 21.78
CA TRP A 881 -14.65 -46.35 22.03
C TRP A 881 -14.08 -46.83 20.69
N LEU A 882 -12.78 -47.11 20.66
CA LEU A 882 -12.07 -47.61 19.49
C LEU A 882 -11.73 -49.09 19.66
N HIS A 883 -11.83 -49.84 18.57
CA HIS A 883 -11.21 -51.14 18.47
C HIS A 883 -9.68 -50.97 18.28
N PRO A 884 -8.83 -51.87 18.82
CA PRO A 884 -7.37 -51.78 18.65
C PRO A 884 -6.87 -51.74 17.19
N GLN A 885 -7.70 -52.14 16.22
CA GLN A 885 -7.37 -52.09 14.78
C GLN A 885 -7.60 -50.71 14.15
N GLU A 886 -8.22 -49.76 14.85
CA GLU A 886 -8.53 -48.41 14.36
C GLU A 886 -7.44 -47.37 14.68
N ILE A 887 -6.39 -47.78 15.41
CA ILE A 887 -5.28 -46.91 15.81
C ILE A 887 -4.16 -46.94 14.78
#